data_AF-I9VTP1-F1
#
_entry.id   AF-I9VTP1-F1
#
_cell.length_a   1.000
_cell.length_b   1.000
_cell.length_c   1.000
_cell.angle_alpha   90.00
_cell.angle_beta   90.00
_cell.angle_gamma   90.00
#
_symmetry.space_group_name_H-M   'P 1'
#
loop_
_entity.id
_entity.type
_entity.pdbx_description
1 polymer ?
#
loop_
_entity_poly.entity_id
_entity_poly.type
_entity_poly.pdbx_seq_one_letter_code
_entity_poly.pdbx_strand_id
1 'polypeptide(L)'
;MGGFKDPSTLGYIKKISAQFLREDIDKGIENILKQNTQAYEKLSDLNKTAISDYKNMKQTLELVDSAKIRDREITKEKAIENLMKVIQAQGEKDLSNYALLTRGLSEQDKEKLELSMLNALMEKSIKQGENLKVFDSTLFLNRLSEFKGEVFTTPKANQYINIAKGFDKLFRNDATIAGKINYTTTKDIKSPLATSLEGAFNQKLTQRLVSSIVRNIPTTHIFKKLDELSGGAALKYHIQRALERSHTISDFTKNLELSAKNSKFSNATMRKIEEITQGVKSAKENITKQEKALQDAITPLKQFGKNYPEFVLKPKEALEKLLQEKSGQVAGAAFRDDLGGIDFVWGKDGKDGYGLAHILEKREKQYTREELLKSIPEVIENGALFKDDLGRVSVELNNIRVGLKNTWDNNNLNNHFVVTSYERDEKVLRELETKPPLPNDYKDSALNLNENNSTKESLKIQEPPLSILEKSQLEKQKKLESERLAKAEKERAQKIKDKEEAELRDKIRAQKNATLGKSELDREIAKSENIPYKETENVPKTSVSLNDDEIHPLKFVIVNKSDLKPNFKNTGTQTRTAVDSEKVEEIAKRFDPKLIIGRGGFDDLPIILPDGQVIAGNHRIQGMLNFTAESRKKYEQALKENFNITLKPNELLVRMPERELNDKETLKLASKSNENRANSFSDMLLSAMSSYNDKLKHLPPKFESDSVENLANQVARVLERNSKHPSANQVESANISLLSHYARNTPNNSFLEVFDNAYKNLDREQFKAFKEMFANNSANFHNLNNDIIIKNFTISPYLTDALDTTAKMLESGNRADNFSKLAHDIDYLVNSTDENGMNAFIKENKDAYHSVISQLLGSSFARFLRLENPSAQFYEFLVKAKDRMIENAADIFTGTSKPIHQINIFDFIKYGIESGKSSKESRELLDLLPELEKKFNAHEEFVKGNKK
;
A
#
# COMPACT_ATOMS: atom_id res chain seq x y z
N MET A 1 83.37 1.20 13.33
CA MET A 1 83.15 0.08 14.28
C MET A 1 81.74 0.18 14.81
N GLY A 2 80.88 -0.79 14.50
CA GLY A 2 79.51 -0.89 15.02
C GLY A 2 79.00 -2.31 14.82
N GLY A 3 78.85 -3.05 15.92
CA GLY A 3 78.54 -4.49 15.92
C GLY A 3 77.05 -4.80 15.71
N PHE A 4 76.78 -5.76 14.83
CA PHE A 4 75.47 -6.32 14.53
C PHE A 4 74.90 -7.14 15.71
N LYS A 5 73.60 -7.00 15.99
CA LYS A 5 72.80 -7.87 16.88
C LYS A 5 71.84 -8.73 16.04
N ASP A 6 71.93 -10.05 16.16
CA ASP A 6 71.05 -11.03 15.53
C ASP A 6 69.76 -11.25 16.39
N PRO A 7 68.54 -11.11 15.83
CA PRO A 7 67.26 -11.31 16.54
C PRO A 7 66.92 -12.77 16.88
N SER A 8 67.57 -13.75 16.25
CA SER A 8 67.21 -15.18 16.39
C SER A 8 67.64 -15.78 17.73
N THR A 9 68.77 -15.32 18.28
CA THR A 9 69.34 -15.82 19.53
C THR A 9 68.55 -15.36 20.75
N LEU A 10 68.00 -14.14 20.72
CA LEU A 10 67.26 -13.54 21.83
C LEU A 10 65.86 -14.18 22.02
N GLY A 11 65.22 -14.61 20.93
CA GLY A 11 63.97 -15.37 20.94
C GLY A 11 64.17 -16.81 21.44
N TYR A 12 65.27 -17.45 21.05
CA TYR A 12 65.63 -18.81 21.49
C TYR A 12 66.02 -18.82 22.98
N ILE A 13 66.81 -17.84 23.43
CA ILE A 13 67.17 -17.66 24.85
C ILE A 13 65.91 -17.38 25.68
N LYS A 14 64.99 -16.50 25.25
CA LYS A 14 63.72 -16.26 25.97
C LYS A 14 62.85 -17.53 26.09
N LYS A 15 62.82 -18.38 25.06
CA LYS A 15 62.03 -19.61 25.04
C LYS A 15 62.62 -20.66 25.99
N ILE A 16 63.94 -20.81 26.00
CA ILE A 16 64.66 -21.72 26.91
C ILE A 16 64.56 -21.22 28.35
N SER A 17 64.76 -19.93 28.61
CA SER A 17 64.64 -19.36 29.95
C SER A 17 63.22 -19.50 30.51
N ALA A 18 62.18 -19.32 29.68
CA ALA A 18 60.79 -19.52 30.10
C ALA A 18 60.46 -21.00 30.35
N GLN A 19 61.08 -21.92 29.61
CA GLN A 19 60.88 -23.36 29.79
C GLN A 19 61.60 -23.87 31.05
N PHE A 20 62.81 -23.38 31.34
CA PHE A 20 63.54 -23.63 32.60
C PHE A 20 62.79 -23.09 33.83
N LEU A 21 62.33 -21.83 33.78
CA LEU A 21 61.52 -21.25 34.86
C LEU A 21 60.24 -22.04 35.11
N ARG A 22 59.61 -22.58 34.06
CA ARG A 22 58.40 -23.39 34.17
C ARG A 22 58.69 -24.77 34.79
N GLU A 23 59.74 -25.45 34.35
CA GLU A 23 60.15 -26.74 34.94
C GLU A 23 60.60 -26.61 36.40
N ASP A 24 61.25 -25.50 36.77
CA ASP A 24 61.69 -25.25 38.15
C ASP A 24 60.53 -24.83 39.07
N ILE A 25 59.55 -24.07 38.55
CA ILE A 25 58.30 -23.78 39.25
C ILE A 25 57.48 -25.07 39.43
N ASP A 26 57.38 -25.91 38.41
CA ASP A 26 56.65 -27.18 38.47
C ASP A 26 57.31 -28.17 39.45
N LYS A 27 58.65 -28.28 39.46
CA LYS A 27 59.41 -29.07 40.46
C LYS A 27 59.30 -28.48 41.86
N GLY A 28 59.31 -27.16 42.00
CA GLY A 28 59.13 -26.47 43.28
C GLY A 28 57.75 -26.71 43.88
N ILE A 29 56.70 -26.61 43.05
CA ILE A 29 55.32 -26.90 43.44
C ILE A 29 55.15 -28.39 43.77
N GLU A 30 55.69 -29.32 42.97
CA GLU A 30 55.66 -30.77 43.30
C GLU A 30 56.37 -31.08 44.62
N ASN A 31 57.52 -30.47 44.89
CA ASN A 31 58.27 -30.69 46.13
C ASN A 31 57.55 -30.11 47.37
N ILE A 32 56.89 -28.95 47.24
CA ILE A 32 56.07 -28.36 48.31
C ILE A 32 54.82 -29.23 48.57
N LEU A 33 54.18 -29.73 47.52
CA LEU A 33 52.99 -30.58 47.64
C LEU A 33 53.33 -31.96 48.22
N LYS A 34 54.51 -32.54 47.93
CA LYS A 34 54.97 -33.84 48.48
C LYS A 34 55.11 -33.86 50.00
N GLN A 35 55.26 -32.70 50.65
CA GLN A 35 55.38 -32.58 52.11
C GLN A 35 54.05 -32.74 52.86
N ASN A 36 52.91 -32.77 52.15
CA ASN A 36 51.59 -33.01 52.73
C ASN A 36 50.83 -34.12 51.97
N THR A 37 51.04 -35.36 52.40
CA THR A 37 50.66 -36.58 51.65
C THR A 37 49.14 -36.72 51.41
N GLN A 38 48.29 -36.14 52.27
CA GLN A 38 46.83 -36.15 52.09
C GLN A 38 46.31 -35.08 51.11
N ALA A 39 47.06 -33.98 50.92
CA ALA A 39 46.71 -32.92 49.99
C ALA A 39 47.30 -33.14 48.59
N TYR A 40 48.41 -33.91 48.49
CA TYR A 40 49.17 -34.15 47.27
C TYR A 40 48.37 -34.78 46.13
N GLU A 41 47.62 -35.86 46.37
CA GLU A 41 46.85 -36.52 45.29
C GLU A 41 45.74 -35.62 44.75
N LYS A 42 44.97 -34.97 45.64
CA LYS A 42 43.89 -34.07 45.24
C LYS A 42 44.40 -32.81 44.53
N LEU A 43 45.51 -32.21 44.98
CA LEU A 43 46.11 -31.02 44.35
C LEU A 43 46.87 -31.35 43.07
N SER A 44 47.49 -32.55 42.96
CA SER A 44 48.13 -33.01 41.72
C SER A 44 47.09 -33.27 40.63
N ASP A 45 45.96 -33.90 40.97
CA ASP A 45 44.86 -34.10 40.03
C ASP A 45 44.17 -32.78 39.66
N LEU A 46 43.98 -31.86 40.62
CA LEU A 46 43.48 -30.52 40.32
C LEU A 46 44.42 -29.75 39.40
N ASN A 47 45.74 -29.84 39.62
CA ASN A 47 46.74 -29.14 38.81
C ASN A 47 46.85 -29.74 37.40
N LYS A 48 46.83 -31.07 37.27
CA LYS A 48 46.76 -31.75 35.95
C LYS A 48 45.48 -31.40 35.20
N THR A 49 44.35 -31.32 35.90
CA THR A 49 43.06 -30.92 35.33
C THR A 49 43.10 -29.46 34.91
N ALA A 50 43.58 -28.55 35.77
CA ALA A 50 43.70 -27.11 35.45
C ALA A 50 44.67 -26.83 34.31
N ILE A 51 45.79 -27.56 34.21
CA ILE A 51 46.73 -27.45 33.08
C ILE A 51 46.11 -27.99 31.79
N SER A 52 45.36 -29.08 31.86
CA SER A 52 44.62 -29.63 30.72
C SER A 52 43.52 -28.66 30.25
N ASP A 53 42.75 -28.11 31.19
CA ASP A 53 41.69 -27.13 30.92
C ASP A 53 42.26 -25.83 30.35
N TYR A 54 43.39 -25.35 30.87
CA TYR A 54 44.09 -24.20 30.32
C TYR A 54 44.62 -24.46 28.91
N LYS A 55 45.17 -25.66 28.65
CA LYS A 55 45.61 -26.07 27.30
C LYS A 55 44.43 -26.11 26.34
N ASN A 56 43.32 -26.72 26.73
CA ASN A 56 42.10 -26.80 25.94
C ASN A 56 41.52 -25.41 25.67
N MET A 57 41.41 -24.56 26.70
CA MET A 57 40.94 -23.18 26.58
C MET A 57 41.82 -22.37 25.63
N LYS A 58 43.15 -22.50 25.74
CA LYS A 58 44.09 -21.82 24.85
C LYS A 58 43.91 -22.25 23.40
N GLN A 59 43.78 -23.55 23.14
CA GLN A 59 43.51 -24.09 21.81
C GLN A 59 42.17 -23.61 21.25
N THR A 60 41.10 -23.59 22.07
CA THR A 60 39.79 -23.03 21.68
C THR A 60 39.89 -21.54 21.35
N LEU A 61 40.64 -20.76 22.14
CA LEU A 61 40.84 -19.33 21.89
C LEU A 61 41.65 -19.06 20.60
N GLU A 62 42.66 -19.88 20.32
CA GLU A 62 43.40 -19.82 19.05
C GLU A 62 42.48 -20.10 17.84
N LEU A 63 41.56 -21.06 17.95
CA LEU A 63 40.55 -21.31 16.92
C LEU A 63 39.57 -20.12 16.78
N VAL A 64 39.12 -19.53 17.88
CA VAL A 64 38.23 -18.35 17.92
C VAL A 64 38.90 -17.13 17.26
N ASP A 65 40.21 -16.94 17.50
CA ASP A 65 41.00 -15.86 16.89
C ASP A 65 41.28 -16.11 15.41
N SER A 66 41.56 -17.36 15.04
CA SER A 66 41.72 -17.74 13.63
C SER A 66 40.43 -17.53 12.82
N ALA A 67 39.27 -17.72 13.45
CA ALA A 67 37.96 -17.41 12.89
C ALA A 67 37.63 -15.90 12.93
N LYS A 68 38.44 -15.10 13.63
CA LYS A 68 38.24 -13.65 13.86
C LYS A 68 36.89 -13.30 14.48
N ILE A 69 36.34 -14.17 15.32
CA ILE A 69 35.00 -14.00 15.92
C ILE A 69 34.97 -12.80 16.89
N ARG A 70 36.12 -12.41 17.45
CA ARG A 70 36.27 -11.30 18.40
C ARG A 70 36.62 -9.97 17.74
N ASP A 71 36.80 -9.95 16.43
CA ASP A 71 37.14 -8.75 15.66
C ASP A 71 35.88 -7.89 15.45
N ARG A 72 35.91 -6.65 15.98
CA ARG A 72 34.75 -5.74 15.96
C ARG A 72 34.45 -5.17 14.56
N GLU A 73 35.39 -5.30 13.64
CA GLU A 73 35.26 -4.79 12.26
C GLU A 73 34.62 -5.81 11.30
N ILE A 74 34.28 -7.02 11.79
CA ILE A 74 33.75 -8.12 10.97
C ILE A 74 32.25 -8.31 11.22
N THR A 75 31.47 -8.45 10.14
CA THR A 75 30.03 -8.71 10.25
C THR A 75 29.74 -10.12 10.77
N LYS A 76 28.55 -10.31 11.37
CA LYS A 76 28.12 -11.62 11.91
C LYS A 76 28.18 -12.73 10.86
N GLU A 77 27.79 -12.43 9.63
CA GLU A 77 27.77 -13.38 8.51
C GLU A 77 29.20 -13.81 8.15
N LYS A 78 30.14 -12.86 8.17
CA LYS A 78 31.54 -13.12 7.87
C LYS A 78 32.23 -13.90 9.01
N ALA A 79 31.86 -13.64 10.25
CA ALA A 79 32.32 -14.41 11.41
C ALA A 79 31.84 -15.88 11.35
N ILE A 80 30.56 -16.12 10.99
CA ILE A 80 30.01 -17.48 10.81
C ILE A 80 30.71 -18.20 9.64
N GLU A 81 31.02 -17.51 8.54
CA GLU A 81 31.77 -18.09 7.43
C GLU A 81 33.19 -18.54 7.85
N ASN A 82 33.92 -17.68 8.56
CA ASN A 82 35.26 -18.02 9.03
C ASN A 82 35.22 -19.19 10.01
N LEU A 83 34.23 -19.22 10.90
CA LEU A 83 33.99 -20.32 11.83
C LEU A 83 33.73 -21.65 11.11
N MET A 84 32.90 -21.65 10.06
CA MET A 84 32.66 -22.85 9.26
C MET A 84 33.95 -23.38 8.61
N LYS A 85 34.81 -22.50 8.09
CA LYS A 85 36.11 -22.89 7.51
C LYS A 85 37.05 -23.51 8.54
N VAL A 86 37.08 -22.95 9.75
CA VAL A 86 37.87 -23.51 10.87
C VAL A 86 37.34 -24.89 11.28
N ILE A 87 36.02 -25.08 11.30
CA ILE A 87 35.37 -26.36 11.60
C ILE A 87 35.65 -27.43 10.52
N GLN A 88 35.70 -27.04 9.24
CA GLN A 88 35.99 -27.94 8.12
C GLN A 88 37.48 -28.36 8.06
N ALA A 89 38.39 -27.58 8.65
CA ALA A 89 39.81 -27.88 8.65
C ALA A 89 40.15 -29.13 9.49
N GLN A 90 41.28 -29.77 9.18
CA GLN A 90 41.78 -30.91 9.93
C GLN A 90 42.22 -30.46 11.33
N GLY A 91 41.56 -30.98 12.37
CA GLY A 91 41.93 -30.75 13.77
C GLY A 91 43.21 -31.49 14.17
N GLU A 92 43.69 -31.25 15.39
CA GLU A 92 44.84 -31.97 15.95
C GLU A 92 44.52 -33.46 16.23
N LYS A 93 45.57 -34.30 16.28
CA LYS A 93 45.60 -35.78 16.21
C LYS A 93 44.47 -36.60 16.87
N ASP A 94 43.71 -36.06 17.82
CA ASP A 94 42.69 -36.80 18.59
C ASP A 94 41.31 -36.10 18.72
N LEU A 95 41.14 -34.83 18.28
CA LEU A 95 39.87 -34.09 18.40
C LEU A 95 39.64 -33.18 17.18
N SER A 96 38.40 -33.14 16.70
CA SER A 96 38.02 -32.19 15.65
C SER A 96 37.94 -30.76 16.15
N ASN A 97 38.13 -29.79 15.25
CA ASN A 97 37.95 -28.38 15.58
C ASN A 97 36.53 -28.10 16.07
N TYR A 98 35.53 -28.82 15.56
CA TYR A 98 34.16 -28.76 16.06
C TYR A 98 34.04 -29.23 17.52
N ALA A 99 34.63 -30.37 17.85
CA ALA A 99 34.62 -30.90 19.21
C ALA A 99 35.31 -29.93 20.19
N LEU A 100 36.45 -29.34 19.81
CA LEU A 100 37.17 -28.35 20.63
C LEU A 100 36.40 -27.04 20.83
N LEU A 101 35.68 -26.57 19.80
CA LEU A 101 34.88 -25.34 19.87
C LEU A 101 33.58 -25.53 20.67
N THR A 102 33.02 -26.74 20.72
CA THR A 102 31.73 -27.01 21.37
C THR A 102 31.83 -27.71 22.72
N ARG A 103 33.02 -28.13 23.14
CA ARG A 103 33.27 -28.92 24.38
C ARG A 103 32.73 -28.29 25.67
N GLY A 104 32.66 -26.96 25.73
CA GLY A 104 32.16 -26.21 26.89
C GLY A 104 30.81 -25.53 26.68
N LEU A 105 30.16 -25.76 25.54
CA LEU A 105 28.84 -25.16 25.26
C LEU A 105 27.73 -26.01 25.88
N SER A 106 26.68 -25.33 26.35
CA SER A 106 25.42 -26.00 26.68
C SER A 106 24.81 -26.62 25.41
N GLU A 107 23.96 -27.64 25.57
CA GLU A 107 23.25 -28.25 24.45
C GLU A 107 22.42 -27.20 23.65
N GLN A 108 21.86 -26.21 24.35
CA GLN A 108 21.11 -25.11 23.73
C GLN A 108 22.01 -24.18 22.90
N ASP A 109 23.23 -23.89 23.36
CA ASP A 109 24.15 -23.01 22.63
C ASP A 109 24.81 -23.73 21.46
N LYS A 110 25.06 -25.04 21.59
CA LYS A 110 25.46 -25.91 20.48
C LYS A 110 24.38 -25.93 19.39
N GLU A 111 23.11 -26.02 19.77
CA GLU A 111 21.98 -25.98 18.84
C GLU A 111 21.87 -24.64 18.10
N LYS A 112 22.00 -23.50 18.81
CA LYS A 112 22.01 -22.17 18.18
C LYS A 112 23.16 -22.02 17.18
N LEU A 113 24.33 -22.54 17.51
CA LEU A 113 25.49 -22.53 16.63
C LEU A 113 25.24 -23.35 15.35
N GLU A 114 24.79 -24.59 15.50
CA GLU A 114 24.49 -25.47 14.36
C GLU A 114 23.39 -24.90 13.45
N LEU A 115 22.32 -24.32 14.01
CA LEU A 115 21.26 -23.66 13.24
C LEU A 115 21.77 -22.41 12.50
N SER A 116 22.62 -21.61 13.15
CA SER A 116 23.23 -20.42 12.52
C SER A 116 24.12 -20.81 11.33
N MET A 117 24.86 -21.91 11.44
CA MET A 117 25.66 -22.47 10.36
C MET A 117 24.78 -23.01 9.22
N LEU A 118 23.70 -23.74 9.53
CA LEU A 118 22.75 -24.25 8.52
C LEU A 118 22.04 -23.12 7.76
N ASN A 119 21.67 -22.04 8.45
CA ASN A 119 21.08 -20.85 7.82
C ASN A 119 22.08 -20.16 6.88
N ALA A 120 23.34 -20.01 7.31
CA ALA A 120 24.39 -19.46 6.46
C ALA A 120 24.67 -20.35 5.22
N LEU A 121 24.61 -21.68 5.37
CA LEU A 121 24.73 -22.62 4.24
C LEU A 121 23.54 -22.50 3.28
N MET A 122 22.32 -22.34 3.81
CA MET A 122 21.11 -22.15 2.99
C MET A 122 21.20 -20.87 2.17
N GLU A 123 21.54 -19.73 2.79
CA GLU A 123 21.68 -18.44 2.11
C GLU A 123 22.71 -18.49 0.97
N LYS A 124 23.85 -19.15 1.21
CA LYS A 124 24.89 -19.35 0.19
C LYS A 124 24.53 -20.35 -0.88
N SER A 125 23.46 -21.11 -0.68
CA SER A 125 22.92 -22.05 -1.65
C SER A 125 21.75 -21.45 -2.43
N ILE A 126 21.53 -20.14 -2.33
CA ILE A 126 20.60 -19.42 -3.21
C ILE A 126 21.37 -19.01 -4.48
N LYS A 127 20.96 -19.53 -5.64
CA LYS A 127 21.43 -19.04 -6.93
C LYS A 127 20.82 -17.67 -7.22
N GLN A 128 21.67 -16.69 -7.50
CA GLN A 128 21.28 -15.33 -7.89
C GLN A 128 21.69 -15.08 -9.34
N GLY A 129 20.77 -14.57 -10.16
CA GLY A 129 21.06 -13.97 -11.48
C GLY A 129 20.44 -12.57 -11.56
N GLU A 130 20.64 -11.89 -12.70
CA GLU A 130 20.25 -10.47 -12.88
C GLU A 130 18.83 -10.16 -12.40
N ASN A 131 17.87 -11.09 -12.58
CA ASN A 131 16.48 -10.93 -12.15
C ASN A 131 15.88 -12.18 -11.46
N LEU A 132 16.68 -13.07 -10.85
CA LEU A 132 16.20 -14.34 -10.30
C LEU A 132 16.95 -14.76 -9.03
N LYS A 133 16.23 -15.20 -7.99
CA LYS A 133 16.77 -15.85 -6.78
C LYS A 133 16.10 -17.19 -6.55
N VAL A 134 16.84 -18.30 -6.54
CA VAL A 134 16.29 -19.65 -6.35
C VAL A 134 17.11 -20.42 -5.33
N PHE A 135 16.46 -21.09 -4.38
CA PHE A 135 17.16 -22.01 -3.48
C PHE A 135 17.61 -23.26 -4.24
N ASP A 136 18.91 -23.50 -4.29
CA ASP A 136 19.54 -24.69 -4.87
C ASP A 136 19.75 -25.73 -3.76
N SER A 137 18.76 -26.58 -3.58
CA SER A 137 18.75 -27.64 -2.56
C SER A 137 19.89 -28.65 -2.77
N THR A 138 20.27 -28.92 -4.03
CA THR A 138 21.37 -29.83 -4.34
C THR A 138 22.72 -29.20 -3.95
N LEU A 139 22.92 -27.90 -4.23
CA LEU A 139 24.11 -27.17 -3.77
C LEU A 139 24.19 -27.10 -2.23
N PHE A 140 23.06 -26.90 -1.56
CA PHE A 140 22.98 -26.94 -0.10
C PHE A 140 23.42 -28.29 0.46
N LEU A 141 22.88 -29.40 -0.07
CA LEU A 141 23.23 -30.75 0.38
C LEU A 141 24.68 -31.11 0.09
N ASN A 142 25.24 -30.65 -1.04
CA ASN A 142 26.65 -30.83 -1.35
C ASN A 142 27.54 -30.09 -0.34
N ARG A 143 27.25 -28.81 -0.04
CA ARG A 143 28.01 -28.05 0.96
C ARG A 143 27.86 -28.64 2.37
N LEU A 144 26.69 -29.16 2.70
CA LEU A 144 26.46 -29.87 3.96
C LEU A 144 27.35 -31.12 4.07
N SER A 145 27.59 -31.83 2.96
CA SER A 145 28.44 -33.02 2.95
C SER A 145 29.94 -32.76 3.16
N GLU A 146 30.38 -31.49 3.10
CA GLU A 146 31.76 -31.09 3.39
C GLU A 146 32.09 -31.14 4.90
N PHE A 147 31.07 -31.25 5.76
CA PHE A 147 31.25 -31.36 7.20
C PHE A 147 31.32 -32.83 7.63
N LYS A 148 32.19 -33.12 8.61
CA LYS A 148 32.29 -34.46 9.21
C LYS A 148 30.99 -34.84 9.93
N GLY A 149 30.69 -36.14 10.03
CA GLY A 149 29.44 -36.65 10.62
C GLY A 149 29.22 -36.35 12.11
N GLU A 150 30.21 -35.76 12.79
CA GLU A 150 30.12 -35.26 14.17
C GLU A 150 29.52 -33.84 14.27
N VAL A 151 29.37 -33.14 13.14
CA VAL A 151 28.77 -31.79 13.02
C VAL A 151 27.29 -31.91 12.65
N PHE A 152 26.45 -30.99 13.14
CA PHE A 152 24.99 -30.98 12.95
C PHE A 152 24.28 -32.16 13.64
N THR A 153 24.74 -32.51 14.84
CA THR A 153 24.25 -33.68 15.59
C THR A 153 23.05 -33.37 16.47
N THR A 154 22.72 -32.10 16.70
CA THR A 154 21.58 -31.74 17.55
C THR A 154 20.25 -32.14 16.92
N PRO A 155 19.21 -32.45 17.72
CA PRO A 155 17.90 -32.83 17.20
C PRO A 155 17.29 -31.81 16.23
N LYS A 156 17.46 -30.51 16.49
CA LYS A 156 16.91 -29.45 15.61
C LYS A 156 17.71 -29.27 14.32
N ALA A 157 19.04 -29.42 14.36
CA ALA A 157 19.86 -29.40 13.15
C ALA A 157 19.50 -30.58 12.22
N ASN A 158 19.35 -31.78 12.77
CA ASN A 158 18.89 -32.96 12.01
C ASN A 158 17.51 -32.77 11.38
N GLN A 159 16.56 -32.17 12.12
CA GLN A 159 15.23 -31.84 11.58
C GLN A 159 15.30 -30.83 10.43
N TYR A 160 16.11 -29.78 10.57
CA TYR A 160 16.34 -28.79 9.51
C TYR A 160 16.86 -29.45 8.23
N ILE A 161 17.88 -30.32 8.38
CA ILE A 161 18.47 -31.08 7.27
C ILE A 161 17.43 -31.99 6.59
N ASN A 162 16.58 -32.67 7.37
CA ASN A 162 15.54 -33.54 6.82
C ASN A 162 14.47 -32.77 6.03
N ILE A 163 14.09 -31.58 6.50
CA ILE A 163 13.20 -30.69 5.76
C ILE A 163 13.86 -30.27 4.45
N ALA A 164 15.12 -29.83 4.47
CA ALA A 164 15.86 -29.45 3.27
C ALA A 164 15.98 -30.60 2.24
N LYS A 165 16.18 -31.85 2.70
CA LYS A 165 16.13 -33.05 1.85
C LYS A 165 14.74 -33.31 1.24
N GLY A 166 13.67 -33.06 2.00
CA GLY A 166 12.29 -33.13 1.50
C GLY A 166 12.00 -32.09 0.42
N PHE A 167 12.55 -30.89 0.55
CA PHE A 167 12.49 -29.84 -0.48
C PHE A 167 13.26 -30.22 -1.74
N ASP A 168 14.43 -30.86 -1.61
CA ASP A 168 15.18 -31.35 -2.77
C ASP A 168 14.31 -32.28 -3.63
N LYS A 169 13.51 -33.17 -3.04
CA LYS A 169 12.60 -34.04 -3.79
C LYS A 169 11.57 -33.29 -4.66
N LEU A 170 11.12 -32.11 -4.22
CA LEU A 170 10.06 -31.33 -4.90
C LEU A 170 10.62 -30.26 -5.86
N PHE A 171 11.81 -29.71 -5.56
CA PHE A 171 12.36 -28.53 -6.23
C PHE A 171 13.78 -28.76 -6.80
N ARG A 172 14.26 -30.02 -6.85
CA ARG A 172 15.62 -30.39 -7.30
C ARG A 172 16.05 -29.71 -8.60
N ASN A 173 15.13 -29.64 -9.55
CA ASN A 173 15.41 -29.20 -10.91
C ASN A 173 15.23 -27.69 -11.07
N ASP A 174 14.61 -27.00 -10.11
CA ASP A 174 14.24 -25.58 -10.23
C ASP A 174 15.46 -24.69 -10.35
N ALA A 175 16.52 -24.98 -9.58
CA ALA A 175 17.79 -24.26 -9.63
C ALA A 175 18.58 -24.51 -10.93
N THR A 176 18.37 -25.67 -11.58
CA THR A 176 18.94 -26.00 -12.89
C THR A 176 18.14 -25.37 -14.02
N ILE A 177 16.80 -25.37 -13.93
CA ILE A 177 15.89 -24.69 -14.87
C ILE A 177 16.15 -23.17 -14.82
N ALA A 178 16.20 -22.59 -13.62
CA ALA A 178 16.60 -21.21 -13.35
C ALA A 178 17.98 -20.85 -13.89
N GLY A 179 18.97 -21.75 -13.72
CA GLY A 179 20.31 -21.58 -14.28
C GLY A 179 20.32 -21.58 -15.81
N LYS A 180 19.59 -22.51 -16.45
CA LYS A 180 19.45 -22.57 -17.92
C LYS A 180 18.68 -21.37 -18.50
N ILE A 181 17.88 -20.71 -17.67
CA ILE A 181 17.15 -19.48 -17.98
C ILE A 181 18.08 -18.26 -17.98
N ASN A 182 19.07 -18.15 -17.08
CA ASN A 182 19.91 -16.95 -16.97
C ASN A 182 21.10 -16.88 -17.96
N TYR A 183 21.50 -17.97 -18.63
CA TYR A 183 22.78 -18.05 -19.35
C TYR A 183 22.77 -17.81 -20.87
N THR A 184 21.70 -17.27 -21.45
CA THR A 184 21.72 -16.85 -22.87
C THR A 184 21.61 -15.34 -23.00
N THR A 185 22.61 -14.64 -22.49
CA THR A 185 22.94 -13.29 -22.97
C THR A 185 23.36 -13.37 -24.44
N THR A 186 22.86 -12.41 -25.22
CA THR A 186 22.77 -12.29 -26.68
C THR A 186 24.07 -12.34 -27.50
N LYS A 187 25.19 -12.87 -26.98
CA LYS A 187 26.48 -12.82 -27.69
C LYS A 187 26.87 -14.04 -28.54
N ASP A 188 26.25 -15.21 -28.39
CA ASP A 188 26.49 -16.32 -29.32
C ASP A 188 25.23 -17.17 -29.53
N ILE A 189 24.66 -17.08 -30.73
CA ILE A 189 23.61 -17.98 -31.23
C ILE A 189 24.27 -19.32 -31.58
N LYS A 190 24.74 -20.06 -30.57
CA LYS A 190 25.03 -21.50 -30.64
C LYS A 190 24.83 -22.13 -29.25
N SER A 191 23.58 -22.21 -28.80
CA SER A 191 23.20 -23.11 -27.71
C SER A 191 22.19 -24.15 -28.26
N PRO A 192 22.38 -25.47 -28.05
CA PRO A 192 21.68 -26.51 -28.81
C PRO A 192 20.21 -26.76 -28.43
N LEU A 193 19.65 -25.99 -27.48
CA LEU A 193 18.39 -26.35 -26.82
C LEU A 193 17.13 -25.70 -27.41
N ALA A 194 17.26 -24.76 -28.34
CA ALA A 194 16.14 -24.24 -29.13
C ALA A 194 16.46 -24.35 -30.62
N THR A 195 16.14 -25.50 -31.22
CA THR A 195 16.33 -25.76 -32.66
C THR A 195 15.23 -25.13 -33.53
N SER A 196 14.25 -24.45 -32.91
CA SER A 196 13.15 -23.75 -33.59
C SER A 196 12.87 -22.37 -32.97
N LEU A 197 12.31 -21.47 -33.78
CA LEU A 197 11.83 -20.15 -33.37
C LEU A 197 10.86 -20.22 -32.18
N GLU A 198 9.98 -21.22 -32.20
CA GLU A 198 8.98 -21.47 -31.14
C GLU A 198 9.64 -21.92 -29.83
N GLY A 199 10.74 -22.67 -29.90
CA GLY A 199 11.54 -23.07 -28.74
C GLY A 199 12.20 -21.87 -28.04
N ALA A 200 12.74 -20.93 -28.81
CA ALA A 200 13.35 -19.70 -28.25
C ALA A 200 12.30 -18.76 -27.64
N PHE A 201 11.10 -18.72 -28.22
CA PHE A 201 9.95 -17.99 -27.69
C PHE A 201 9.45 -18.58 -26.36
N ASN A 202 9.19 -19.89 -26.32
CA ASN A 202 8.76 -20.61 -25.12
C ASN A 202 9.81 -20.53 -24.00
N GLN A 203 11.10 -20.47 -24.36
CA GLN A 203 12.17 -20.24 -23.41
C GLN A 203 12.05 -18.87 -22.74
N LYS A 204 11.99 -17.76 -23.49
CA LYS A 204 11.82 -16.39 -22.91
C LYS A 204 10.54 -16.23 -22.10
N LEU A 205 9.44 -16.83 -22.54
CA LEU A 205 8.17 -16.90 -21.82
C LEU A 205 8.36 -17.55 -20.44
N THR A 206 9.07 -18.69 -20.41
CA THR A 206 9.41 -19.41 -19.17
C THR A 206 10.31 -18.57 -18.26
N GLN A 207 11.26 -17.79 -18.80
CA GLN A 207 12.12 -16.91 -17.99
C GLN A 207 11.32 -15.84 -17.23
N ARG A 208 10.36 -15.18 -17.89
CA ARG A 208 9.46 -14.15 -17.32
C ARG A 208 8.53 -14.72 -16.23
N LEU A 209 7.98 -15.91 -16.47
CA LEU A 209 7.13 -16.59 -15.48
C LEU A 209 7.98 -17.00 -14.27
N VAL A 210 9.12 -17.65 -14.49
CA VAL A 210 10.05 -18.09 -13.43
C VAL A 210 10.59 -16.92 -12.60
N SER A 211 10.92 -15.76 -13.19
CA SER A 211 11.40 -14.58 -12.45
C SER A 211 10.36 -13.97 -11.51
N SER A 212 9.08 -14.05 -11.87
CA SER A 212 7.97 -13.50 -11.07
C SER A 212 7.59 -14.39 -9.89
N ILE A 213 7.89 -15.70 -9.95
CA ILE A 213 7.34 -16.71 -9.04
C ILE A 213 8.40 -17.36 -8.16
N VAL A 214 9.56 -17.69 -8.73
CA VAL A 214 10.56 -18.52 -8.03
C VAL A 214 11.33 -17.74 -6.96
N ARG A 215 11.10 -16.42 -6.84
CA ARG A 215 11.84 -15.59 -5.90
C ARG A 215 11.62 -15.94 -4.42
N ASN A 216 10.52 -16.58 -4.00
CA ASN A 216 10.13 -16.51 -2.59
C ASN A 216 9.36 -17.71 -1.97
N ILE A 217 8.89 -18.74 -2.69
CA ILE A 217 7.99 -19.72 -2.04
C ILE A 217 8.68 -20.55 -0.95
N PRO A 218 9.77 -21.29 -1.21
CA PRO A 218 10.45 -22.05 -0.16
C PRO A 218 11.08 -21.12 0.89
N THR A 219 11.76 -20.06 0.46
CA THR A 219 12.53 -19.15 1.34
C THR A 219 11.64 -18.24 2.19
N THR A 220 10.60 -17.62 1.62
CA THR A 220 9.76 -16.59 2.27
C THR A 220 8.54 -17.15 2.96
N HIS A 221 7.94 -18.23 2.42
CA HIS A 221 6.72 -18.81 2.99
C HIS A 221 6.97 -20.05 3.85
N ILE A 222 8.09 -20.76 3.66
CA ILE A 222 8.31 -22.05 4.35
C ILE A 222 9.53 -22.01 5.29
N PHE A 223 10.75 -21.73 4.81
CA PHE A 223 11.98 -21.72 5.61
C PHE A 223 12.04 -20.55 6.60
N LYS A 224 11.72 -19.31 6.19
CA LYS A 224 11.65 -18.16 7.12
C LYS A 224 10.65 -18.39 8.26
N LYS A 225 9.51 -19.03 7.97
CA LYS A 225 8.49 -19.37 8.97
C LYS A 225 8.87 -20.58 9.85
N LEU A 226 9.80 -21.42 9.39
CA LEU A 226 10.39 -22.53 10.17
C LEU A 226 11.40 -22.01 11.22
N ASP A 227 12.07 -20.88 10.94
CA ASP A 227 13.02 -20.20 11.84
C ASP A 227 12.32 -19.44 12.99
N GLU A 228 11.14 -18.87 12.74
CA GLU A 228 10.30 -18.18 13.74
C GLU A 228 9.66 -19.12 14.80
N LEU A 229 10.09 -20.39 14.90
CA LEU A 229 9.49 -21.43 15.75
C LEU A 229 10.33 -21.71 17.01
N SER A 230 10.12 -20.91 18.05
CA SER A 230 10.47 -21.28 19.43
C SER A 230 9.45 -22.22 20.11
N GLY A 231 8.49 -22.84 19.38
CA GLY A 231 7.47 -23.70 20.00
C GLY A 231 6.66 -24.69 19.13
N GLY A 232 7.22 -25.34 18.09
CA GLY A 232 6.39 -26.14 17.16
C GLY A 232 6.94 -27.48 16.69
N ALA A 233 7.26 -28.42 17.59
CA ALA A 233 7.66 -29.79 17.19
C ALA A 233 6.58 -30.50 16.35
N ALA A 234 5.29 -30.30 16.68
CA ALA A 234 4.16 -30.87 15.95
C ALA A 234 4.09 -30.31 14.51
N LEU A 235 4.12 -28.99 14.32
CA LEU A 235 4.08 -28.37 12.99
C LEU A 235 5.21 -28.89 12.08
N LYS A 236 6.43 -28.95 12.61
CA LYS A 236 7.61 -29.45 11.90
C LYS A 236 7.45 -30.92 11.47
N TYR A 237 6.92 -31.77 12.35
CA TYR A 237 6.60 -33.16 12.04
C TYR A 237 5.62 -33.30 10.87
N HIS A 238 4.56 -32.48 10.87
CA HIS A 238 3.51 -32.58 9.85
C HIS A 238 3.93 -32.00 8.49
N ILE A 239 4.76 -30.95 8.48
CA ILE A 239 5.43 -30.47 7.26
C ILE A 239 6.35 -31.56 6.70
N GLN A 240 7.16 -32.20 7.56
CA GLN A 240 8.03 -33.30 7.14
C GLN A 240 7.23 -34.48 6.56
N ARG A 241 6.16 -34.91 7.24
CA ARG A 241 5.28 -35.98 6.75
C ARG A 241 4.59 -35.63 5.43
N ALA A 242 4.17 -34.38 5.27
CA ALA A 242 3.58 -33.90 4.02
C ALA A 242 4.63 -33.92 2.88
N LEU A 243 5.87 -33.50 3.14
CA LEU A 243 6.96 -33.56 2.15
C LEU A 243 7.31 -35.00 1.76
N GLU A 244 7.44 -35.92 2.74
CA GLU A 244 7.74 -37.34 2.51
C GLU A 244 6.71 -38.01 1.58
N ARG A 245 5.42 -37.69 1.79
CA ARG A 245 4.28 -38.28 1.07
C ARG A 245 3.93 -37.58 -0.24
N SER A 246 4.67 -36.55 -0.63
CA SER A 246 4.36 -35.73 -1.80
C SER A 246 5.39 -35.90 -2.91
N HIS A 247 4.90 -35.86 -4.14
CA HIS A 247 5.72 -35.86 -5.36
C HIS A 247 5.53 -34.59 -6.18
N THR A 248 4.46 -33.82 -5.91
CA THR A 248 4.21 -32.50 -6.49
C THR A 248 3.90 -31.47 -5.39
N ILE A 249 3.99 -30.17 -5.72
CA ILE A 249 3.59 -29.07 -4.83
C ILE A 249 2.10 -29.16 -4.46
N SER A 250 1.26 -29.61 -5.41
CA SER A 250 -0.18 -29.79 -5.16
C SER A 250 -0.44 -30.92 -4.16
N ASP A 251 0.32 -32.01 -4.24
CA ASP A 251 0.25 -33.10 -3.26
C ASP A 251 0.73 -32.63 -1.90
N PHE A 252 1.80 -31.82 -1.85
CA PHE A 252 2.32 -31.25 -0.62
C PHE A 252 1.28 -30.37 0.08
N THR A 253 0.68 -29.43 -0.63
CA THR A 253 -0.38 -28.56 -0.07
C THR A 253 -1.57 -29.40 0.43
N LYS A 254 -2.03 -30.36 -0.39
CA LYS A 254 -3.15 -31.24 -0.02
C LYS A 254 -2.84 -32.12 1.19
N ASN A 255 -1.65 -32.73 1.24
CA ASN A 255 -1.23 -33.58 2.36
C ASN A 255 -1.02 -32.77 3.63
N LEU A 256 -0.53 -31.53 3.54
CA LEU A 256 -0.37 -30.63 4.68
C LEU A 256 -1.73 -30.15 5.22
N GLU A 257 -2.68 -29.81 4.35
CA GLU A 257 -4.06 -29.46 4.73
C GLU A 257 -4.81 -30.63 5.38
N LEU A 258 -4.70 -31.83 4.81
CA LEU A 258 -5.28 -33.05 5.38
C LEU A 258 -4.67 -33.36 6.75
N SER A 259 -3.37 -33.16 6.87
CA SER A 259 -2.66 -33.32 8.14
C SER A 259 -3.11 -32.29 9.18
N ALA A 260 -3.46 -31.06 8.78
CA ALA A 260 -4.00 -30.04 9.66
C ALA A 260 -5.42 -30.35 10.14
N LYS A 261 -6.30 -30.77 9.22
CA LYS A 261 -7.68 -31.13 9.53
C LYS A 261 -7.80 -32.34 10.46
N ASN A 262 -6.88 -33.30 10.33
CA ASN A 262 -6.90 -34.54 11.11
C ASN A 262 -6.19 -34.43 12.48
N SER A 263 -5.58 -33.28 12.81
CA SER A 263 -4.76 -33.10 14.01
C SER A 263 -5.39 -32.12 15.00
N LYS A 264 -5.22 -32.35 16.31
CA LYS A 264 -5.66 -31.44 17.38
C LYS A 264 -4.65 -30.31 17.62
N PHE A 265 -4.35 -29.51 16.61
CA PHE A 265 -3.36 -28.42 16.75
C PHE A 265 -3.89 -27.23 17.56
N SER A 266 -2.96 -26.45 18.11
CA SER A 266 -3.29 -25.13 18.65
C SER A 266 -3.71 -24.18 17.53
N ASN A 267 -4.54 -23.18 17.84
CA ASN A 267 -4.99 -22.16 16.87
C ASN A 267 -3.81 -21.42 16.21
N ALA A 268 -2.70 -21.22 16.92
CA ALA A 268 -1.49 -20.61 16.37
C ALA A 268 -0.79 -21.51 15.32
N THR A 269 -0.79 -22.83 15.54
CA THR A 269 -0.23 -23.80 14.58
C THR A 269 -1.12 -23.95 13.35
N MET A 270 -2.45 -23.94 13.52
CA MET A 270 -3.41 -23.96 12.40
C MET A 270 -3.24 -22.74 11.50
N ARG A 271 -3.15 -21.53 12.09
CA ARG A 271 -2.90 -20.28 11.34
C ARG A 271 -1.61 -20.34 10.52
N LYS A 272 -0.52 -20.87 11.09
CA LYS A 272 0.74 -21.02 10.34
C LYS A 272 0.64 -22.01 9.18
N ILE A 273 -0.10 -23.11 9.36
CA ILE A 273 -0.36 -24.06 8.25
C ILE A 273 -1.21 -23.39 7.17
N GLU A 274 -2.27 -22.68 7.56
CA GLU A 274 -3.12 -21.93 6.63
C GLU A 274 -2.33 -20.86 5.88
N GLU A 275 -1.44 -20.14 6.53
CA GLU A 275 -0.59 -19.15 5.86
C GLU A 275 0.41 -19.79 4.89
N ILE A 276 0.95 -20.97 5.21
CA ILE A 276 1.84 -21.73 4.30
C ILE A 276 1.03 -22.21 3.08
N THR A 277 -0.15 -22.79 3.29
CA THR A 277 -0.97 -23.34 2.20
C THR A 277 -1.56 -22.23 1.33
N GLN A 278 -2.02 -21.12 1.92
CA GLN A 278 -2.47 -19.93 1.19
C GLN A 278 -1.34 -19.24 0.45
N GLY A 279 -0.14 -19.13 1.04
CA GLY A 279 1.04 -18.58 0.35
C GLY A 279 1.40 -19.37 -0.91
N VAL A 280 1.41 -20.71 -0.81
CA VAL A 280 1.66 -21.61 -1.96
C VAL A 280 0.53 -21.51 -3.00
N LYS A 281 -0.72 -21.42 -2.57
CA LYS A 281 -1.89 -21.30 -3.47
C LYS A 281 -1.92 -19.95 -4.20
N SER A 282 -1.71 -18.85 -3.48
CA SER A 282 -1.69 -17.50 -4.06
C SER A 282 -0.55 -17.34 -5.06
N ALA A 283 0.61 -17.92 -4.76
CA ALA A 283 1.73 -17.95 -5.70
C ALA A 283 1.33 -18.70 -6.98
N LYS A 284 0.70 -19.88 -6.87
CA LYS A 284 0.19 -20.68 -8.00
C LYS A 284 -0.84 -19.92 -8.85
N GLU A 285 -1.78 -19.22 -8.23
CA GLU A 285 -2.80 -18.43 -8.93
C GLU A 285 -2.20 -17.23 -9.68
N ASN A 286 -1.17 -16.59 -9.10
CA ASN A 286 -0.44 -15.52 -9.79
C ASN A 286 0.30 -16.04 -11.04
N ILE A 287 0.84 -17.27 -11.00
CA ILE A 287 1.41 -17.93 -12.19
C ILE A 287 0.39 -18.01 -13.31
N THR A 288 -0.78 -18.58 -13.00
CA THR A 288 -1.82 -18.83 -14.00
C THR A 288 -2.36 -17.52 -14.57
N LYS A 289 -2.46 -16.47 -13.75
CA LYS A 289 -2.87 -15.13 -14.22
C LYS A 289 -1.83 -14.49 -15.13
N GLN A 290 -0.54 -14.55 -14.77
CA GLN A 290 0.54 -14.01 -15.60
C GLN A 290 0.71 -14.79 -16.90
N GLU A 291 0.59 -16.12 -16.85
CA GLU A 291 0.60 -17.00 -18.02
C GLU A 291 -0.54 -16.63 -18.99
N LYS A 292 -1.76 -16.45 -18.47
CA LYS A 292 -2.90 -16.03 -19.27
C LYS A 292 -2.73 -14.63 -19.85
N ALA A 293 -2.31 -13.65 -19.05
CA ALA A 293 -2.09 -12.28 -19.52
C ALA A 293 -1.01 -12.21 -20.61
N LEU A 294 -0.01 -13.09 -20.54
CA LEU A 294 1.06 -13.14 -21.53
C LEU A 294 0.65 -13.89 -22.80
N GLN A 295 -0.25 -14.88 -22.72
CA GLN A 295 -0.89 -15.50 -23.89
C GLN A 295 -1.83 -14.52 -24.60
N ASP A 296 -2.61 -13.75 -23.84
CA ASP A 296 -3.45 -12.70 -24.40
C ASP A 296 -2.58 -11.62 -25.07
N ALA A 297 -1.42 -11.29 -24.48
CA ALA A 297 -0.49 -10.29 -24.97
C ALA A 297 0.16 -10.58 -26.34
N ILE A 298 0.25 -11.84 -26.75
CA ILE A 298 0.90 -12.23 -28.02
C ILE A 298 -0.11 -12.52 -29.13
N THR A 299 -1.40 -12.35 -28.84
CA THR A 299 -2.48 -12.61 -29.79
C THR A 299 -2.50 -11.50 -30.85
N PRO A 300 -2.23 -11.80 -32.13
CA PRO A 300 -2.12 -10.77 -33.15
C PRO A 300 -3.46 -10.17 -33.55
N LEU A 301 -3.46 -8.87 -33.79
CA LEU A 301 -4.63 -8.12 -34.26
C LEU A 301 -4.69 -8.12 -35.79
N LYS A 302 -5.67 -8.80 -36.38
CA LYS A 302 -5.77 -8.96 -37.85
C LYS A 302 -5.73 -7.64 -38.63
N GLN A 303 -6.18 -6.55 -38.00
CA GLN A 303 -6.27 -5.20 -38.55
C GLN A 303 -4.90 -4.59 -38.90
N PHE A 304 -3.81 -5.05 -38.27
CA PHE A 304 -2.46 -4.55 -38.52
C PHE A 304 -1.66 -5.40 -39.50
N GLY A 305 -2.30 -6.35 -40.20
CA GLY A 305 -1.68 -7.15 -41.25
C GLY A 305 -0.85 -8.31 -40.71
N LYS A 306 0.22 -8.66 -41.44
CA LYS A 306 1.08 -9.82 -41.13
C LYS A 306 1.74 -9.63 -39.75
N ASN A 307 1.60 -10.61 -38.87
CA ASN A 307 2.31 -10.64 -37.59
C ASN A 307 3.69 -11.29 -37.76
N TYR A 308 4.70 -10.76 -37.09
CA TYR A 308 6.05 -11.34 -37.01
C TYR A 308 6.32 -11.86 -35.58
N PRO A 309 5.79 -13.05 -35.22
CA PRO A 309 5.86 -13.60 -33.86
C PRO A 309 7.29 -13.92 -33.38
N GLU A 310 8.27 -13.97 -34.28
CA GLU A 310 9.67 -14.22 -33.95
C GLU A 310 10.37 -13.08 -33.18
N PHE A 311 9.74 -11.90 -33.16
CA PHE A 311 10.22 -10.68 -32.51
C PHE A 311 9.43 -10.28 -31.25
N VAL A 312 8.59 -11.18 -30.73
CA VAL A 312 7.85 -10.97 -29.47
C VAL A 312 8.83 -10.80 -28.29
N LEU A 313 8.55 -9.84 -27.40
CA LEU A 313 9.43 -9.43 -26.29
C LEU A 313 10.88 -9.12 -26.74
N LYS A 314 11.02 -8.64 -27.99
CA LYS A 314 12.27 -8.15 -28.58
C LYS A 314 11.99 -6.78 -29.19
N PRO A 315 11.74 -5.75 -28.37
CA PRO A 315 11.21 -4.47 -28.86
C PRO A 315 12.14 -3.84 -29.90
N LYS A 316 13.46 -3.93 -29.74
CA LYS A 316 14.41 -3.38 -30.72
C LYS A 316 14.32 -4.12 -32.07
N GLU A 317 14.42 -5.45 -32.05
CA GLU A 317 14.38 -6.28 -33.25
C GLU A 317 12.99 -6.24 -33.93
N ALA A 318 11.93 -6.08 -33.15
CA ALA A 318 10.57 -5.86 -33.64
C ALA A 318 10.47 -4.56 -34.45
N LEU A 319 11.04 -3.46 -33.96
CA LEU A 319 11.10 -2.21 -34.72
C LEU A 319 11.96 -2.37 -35.98
N GLU A 320 13.13 -3.00 -35.88
CA GLU A 320 13.99 -3.26 -37.05
C GLU A 320 13.25 -4.04 -38.14
N LYS A 321 12.49 -5.08 -37.75
CA LYS A 321 11.67 -5.85 -38.68
C LYS A 321 10.59 -5.00 -39.35
N LEU A 322 9.87 -4.20 -38.58
CA LEU A 322 8.81 -3.34 -39.12
C LEU A 322 9.39 -2.26 -40.06
N LEU A 323 10.58 -1.73 -39.76
CA LEU A 323 11.29 -0.78 -40.66
C LEU A 323 11.73 -1.44 -41.97
N GLN A 324 12.08 -2.72 -41.95
CA GLN A 324 12.47 -3.48 -43.14
C GLN A 324 11.26 -3.78 -44.02
N GLU A 325 10.18 -4.27 -43.42
CA GLU A 325 9.00 -4.78 -44.13
C GLU A 325 8.01 -3.66 -44.51
N LYS A 326 8.08 -2.52 -43.83
CA LYS A 326 7.20 -1.37 -44.00
C LYS A 326 5.71 -1.74 -44.02
N SER A 327 5.34 -2.76 -43.25
CA SER A 327 3.98 -3.28 -43.11
C SER A 327 3.93 -4.25 -41.92
N GLY A 328 2.71 -4.60 -41.48
CA GLY A 328 2.52 -5.62 -40.45
C GLY A 328 2.61 -5.12 -39.01
N GLN A 329 2.76 -6.08 -38.10
CA GLN A 329 2.86 -5.88 -36.66
C GLN A 329 3.77 -6.91 -35.98
N VAL A 330 4.16 -6.59 -34.75
CA VAL A 330 4.69 -7.53 -33.78
C VAL A 330 3.80 -7.42 -32.54
N ALA A 331 2.87 -8.35 -32.40
CA ALA A 331 2.00 -8.42 -31.22
C ALA A 331 2.82 -8.78 -29.98
N GLY A 332 2.66 -8.06 -28.87
CA GLY A 332 3.48 -8.27 -27.67
C GLY A 332 4.97 -8.00 -27.88
N ALA A 333 5.33 -7.06 -28.77
CA ALA A 333 6.71 -6.62 -28.99
C ALA A 333 7.39 -6.21 -27.67
N ALA A 334 6.63 -5.59 -26.78
CA ALA A 334 6.98 -5.36 -25.38
C ALA A 334 5.83 -5.78 -24.46
N PHE A 335 6.10 -5.83 -23.16
CA PHE A 335 5.09 -6.14 -22.14
C PHE A 335 5.52 -5.51 -20.82
N ARG A 336 4.56 -4.89 -20.13
CA ARG A 336 4.74 -4.34 -18.79
C ARG A 336 3.63 -4.83 -17.87
N ASP A 337 3.94 -5.05 -16.60
CA ASP A 337 2.98 -5.55 -15.62
C ASP A 337 1.81 -4.57 -15.37
N ASP A 338 2.03 -3.27 -15.57
CA ASP A 338 1.04 -2.20 -15.40
C ASP A 338 0.19 -1.90 -16.65
N LEU A 339 0.55 -2.45 -17.82
CA LEU A 339 -0.10 -2.19 -19.10
C LEU A 339 -0.51 -3.44 -19.91
N GLY A 340 0.06 -4.61 -19.61
CA GLY A 340 -0.08 -5.81 -20.43
C GLY A 340 0.78 -5.78 -21.69
N GLY A 341 0.33 -6.46 -22.75
CA GLY A 341 1.02 -6.53 -24.04
C GLY A 341 1.08 -5.17 -24.75
N ILE A 342 2.23 -4.86 -25.34
CA ILE A 342 2.46 -3.68 -26.15
C ILE A 342 2.87 -4.11 -27.56
N ASP A 343 2.00 -3.82 -28.52
CA ASP A 343 2.16 -4.15 -29.93
C ASP A 343 2.92 -3.04 -30.66
N PHE A 344 3.89 -3.44 -31.47
CA PHE A 344 4.52 -2.53 -32.42
C PHE A 344 3.88 -2.75 -33.78
N VAL A 345 3.38 -1.68 -34.39
CA VAL A 345 2.65 -1.74 -35.66
C VAL A 345 3.29 -0.79 -36.65
N TRP A 346 3.33 -1.18 -37.94
CA TRP A 346 3.79 -0.26 -38.98
C TRP A 346 2.86 0.95 -39.09
N GLY A 347 1.55 0.70 -39.14
CA GLY A 347 0.52 1.74 -39.13
C GLY A 347 0.42 2.56 -40.40
N LYS A 348 0.00 3.83 -40.27
CA LYS A 348 -0.35 4.73 -41.38
C LYS A 348 0.24 6.12 -41.14
N ASP A 349 0.71 6.78 -42.19
CA ASP A 349 1.14 8.17 -42.18
C ASP A 349 -0.03 9.17 -42.32
N GLY A 350 0.26 10.46 -42.20
CA GLY A 350 -0.67 11.58 -42.36
C GLY A 350 -1.25 12.13 -41.06
N LYS A 351 -2.27 13.00 -41.22
CA LYS A 351 -2.92 13.75 -40.13
C LYS A 351 -3.59 12.84 -39.09
N ASP A 352 -4.13 11.71 -39.54
CA ASP A 352 -4.75 10.68 -38.69
C ASP A 352 -3.85 9.42 -38.60
N GLY A 353 -2.54 9.62 -38.76
CA GLY A 353 -1.56 8.55 -38.73
C GLY A 353 -1.34 7.95 -37.34
N TYR A 354 -0.82 6.73 -37.30
CA TYR A 354 -0.45 6.00 -36.08
C TYR A 354 0.67 5.00 -36.40
N GLY A 355 1.34 4.49 -35.38
CA GLY A 355 2.38 3.48 -35.55
C GLY A 355 3.70 4.04 -36.08
N LEU A 356 4.58 3.14 -36.52
CA LEU A 356 5.94 3.50 -36.90
C LEU A 356 6.01 4.43 -38.12
N ALA A 357 5.12 4.27 -39.10
CA ALA A 357 5.01 5.14 -40.27
C ALA A 357 4.74 6.60 -39.87
N HIS A 358 3.84 6.82 -38.91
CA HIS A 358 3.51 8.15 -38.40
C HIS A 358 4.67 8.77 -37.60
N ILE A 359 5.36 7.95 -36.79
CA ILE A 359 6.53 8.43 -36.03
C ILE A 359 7.62 8.89 -36.99
N LEU A 360 7.92 8.10 -38.03
CA LEU A 360 8.93 8.46 -39.02
C LEU A 360 8.58 9.75 -39.77
N GLU A 361 7.32 9.92 -40.20
CA GLU A 361 6.88 11.13 -40.91
C GLU A 361 6.94 12.39 -40.02
N LYS A 362 6.44 12.30 -38.78
CA LYS A 362 6.33 13.48 -37.90
C LYS A 362 7.64 13.83 -37.19
N ARG A 363 8.57 12.88 -37.09
CA ARG A 363 9.76 12.99 -36.23
C ARG A 363 11.08 12.81 -36.97
N GLU A 364 11.08 12.84 -38.31
CA GLU A 364 12.29 12.73 -39.16
C GLU A 364 13.39 13.74 -38.77
N LYS A 365 13.01 14.91 -38.24
CA LYS A 365 13.94 15.95 -37.77
C LYS A 365 14.38 15.81 -36.31
N GLN A 366 13.71 14.96 -35.52
CA GLN A 366 13.95 14.79 -34.08
C GLN A 366 14.74 13.52 -33.75
N TYR A 367 14.61 12.48 -34.59
CA TYR A 367 15.30 11.21 -34.37
C TYR A 367 15.98 10.73 -35.64
N THR A 368 17.23 10.31 -35.53
CA THR A 368 17.78 9.35 -36.47
C THR A 368 17.10 7.99 -36.30
N ARG A 369 17.13 7.16 -37.35
CA ARG A 369 16.62 5.79 -37.30
C ARG A 369 17.23 4.98 -36.15
N GLU A 370 18.50 5.22 -35.84
CA GLU A 370 19.23 4.53 -34.78
C GLU A 370 18.77 4.97 -33.37
N GLU A 371 18.48 6.26 -33.18
CA GLU A 371 17.96 6.78 -31.91
C GLU A 371 16.54 6.29 -31.63
N LEU A 372 15.69 6.15 -32.65
CA LEU A 372 14.34 5.59 -32.51
C LEU A 372 14.38 4.12 -32.06
N LEU A 373 15.29 3.32 -32.62
CA LEU A 373 15.49 1.91 -32.27
C LEU A 373 16.01 1.70 -30.84
N LYS A 374 16.60 2.73 -30.23
CA LYS A 374 17.08 2.70 -28.84
C LYS A 374 16.05 3.28 -27.86
N SER A 375 15.50 4.46 -28.17
CA SER A 375 14.66 5.24 -27.27
C SER A 375 13.29 4.63 -26.97
N ILE A 376 12.56 4.15 -27.99
CA ILE A 376 11.22 3.59 -27.78
C ILE A 376 11.26 2.35 -26.87
N PRO A 377 12.14 1.34 -27.12
CA PRO A 377 12.30 0.23 -26.20
C PRO A 377 12.70 0.66 -24.77
N GLU A 378 13.67 1.57 -24.64
CA GLU A 378 14.20 2.02 -23.35
C GLU A 378 13.15 2.76 -22.51
N VAL A 379 12.36 3.64 -23.15
CA VAL A 379 11.25 4.36 -22.50
C VAL A 379 10.16 3.38 -22.07
N ILE A 380 9.79 2.43 -22.92
CA ILE A 380 8.77 1.42 -22.57
C ILE A 380 9.24 0.55 -21.41
N GLU A 381 10.52 0.17 -21.35
CA GLU A 381 11.04 -0.71 -20.30
C GLU A 381 11.23 0.02 -18.96
N ASN A 382 11.76 1.25 -18.99
CA ASN A 382 12.21 1.94 -17.78
C ASN A 382 11.40 3.20 -17.42
N GLY A 383 10.45 3.61 -18.26
CA GLY A 383 9.70 4.85 -18.09
C GLY A 383 8.48 4.75 -17.17
N ALA A 384 8.09 5.90 -16.62
CA ALA A 384 6.92 6.06 -15.76
C ALA A 384 5.64 6.12 -16.60
N LEU A 385 4.55 5.54 -16.07
CA LEU A 385 3.24 5.57 -16.70
C LEU A 385 2.57 6.93 -16.50
N PHE A 386 2.07 7.53 -17.57
CA PHE A 386 1.34 8.80 -17.55
C PHE A 386 -0.03 8.63 -18.25
N LYS A 387 -1.09 9.14 -17.62
CA LYS A 387 -2.43 9.22 -18.20
C LYS A 387 -2.87 10.68 -18.18
N ASP A 388 -3.28 11.20 -19.33
CA ASP A 388 -3.81 12.57 -19.41
C ASP A 388 -5.30 12.64 -19.04
N ASP A 389 -5.83 13.86 -18.92
CA ASP A 389 -7.24 14.13 -18.58
C ASP A 389 -8.24 13.57 -19.62
N LEU A 390 -7.76 13.15 -20.79
CA LEU A 390 -8.53 12.53 -21.86
C LEU A 390 -8.39 11.00 -21.86
N GLY A 391 -7.72 10.42 -20.86
CA GLY A 391 -7.51 8.98 -20.71
C GLY A 391 -6.47 8.39 -21.66
N ARG A 392 -5.68 9.22 -22.36
CA ARG A 392 -4.61 8.75 -23.25
C ARG A 392 -3.44 8.28 -22.41
N VAL A 393 -2.97 7.07 -22.72
CA VAL A 393 -1.91 6.40 -21.98
C VAL A 393 -0.57 6.69 -22.66
N SER A 394 0.46 7.00 -21.89
CA SER A 394 1.82 7.16 -22.40
C SER A 394 2.86 6.72 -21.37
N VAL A 395 4.06 6.41 -21.84
CA VAL A 395 5.21 6.08 -20.99
C VAL A 395 6.28 7.14 -21.19
N GLU A 396 6.89 7.60 -20.09
CA GLU A 396 7.83 8.72 -20.11
C GLU A 396 9.15 8.41 -19.42
N LEU A 397 10.26 8.75 -20.08
CA LEU A 397 11.61 8.65 -19.53
C LEU A 397 12.51 9.70 -20.18
N ASN A 398 13.31 10.42 -19.40
CA ASN A 398 14.32 11.37 -19.89
C ASN A 398 13.79 12.34 -20.97
N ASN A 399 12.66 13.01 -20.69
CA ASN A 399 11.96 13.93 -21.61
C ASN A 399 11.43 13.31 -22.91
N ILE A 400 11.49 11.99 -23.08
CA ILE A 400 10.90 11.27 -24.21
C ILE A 400 9.57 10.67 -23.75
N ARG A 401 8.51 10.87 -24.54
CA ARG A 401 7.19 10.29 -24.31
C ARG A 401 6.81 9.35 -25.44
N VAL A 402 6.44 8.11 -25.09
CA VAL A 402 5.84 7.12 -26.00
C VAL A 402 4.33 7.07 -25.75
N GLY A 403 3.55 7.51 -26.74
CA GLY A 403 2.09 7.49 -26.69
C GLY A 403 1.53 6.13 -27.08
N LEU A 404 0.64 5.59 -26.25
CA LEU A 404 0.02 4.28 -26.39
C LEU A 404 -1.50 4.41 -26.54
N LYS A 405 -2.11 3.45 -27.25
CA LYS A 405 -3.56 3.36 -27.39
C LYS A 405 -4.01 1.92 -27.23
N ASN A 406 -5.14 1.72 -26.56
CA ASN A 406 -5.76 0.42 -26.31
C ASN A 406 -7.15 0.31 -26.97
N THR A 407 -7.42 1.13 -28.00
CA THR A 407 -8.70 1.13 -28.71
C THR A 407 -8.51 1.19 -30.23
N TRP A 408 -9.35 0.45 -30.94
CA TRP A 408 -9.42 0.45 -32.41
C TRP A 408 -10.88 0.44 -32.85
N ASP A 409 -11.29 1.38 -33.71
CA ASP A 409 -12.68 1.56 -34.17
C ASP A 409 -13.73 1.48 -33.05
N ASN A 410 -13.50 2.22 -31.95
CA ASN A 410 -14.32 2.25 -30.73
C ASN A 410 -14.43 0.93 -29.96
N ASN A 411 -13.62 -0.09 -30.30
CA ASN A 411 -13.49 -1.33 -29.53
C ASN A 411 -12.23 -1.30 -28.67
N ASN A 412 -12.34 -1.80 -27.44
CA ASN A 412 -11.19 -2.01 -26.57
C ASN A 412 -10.35 -3.18 -27.09
N LEU A 413 -9.05 -2.98 -27.15
CA LEU A 413 -8.05 -4.01 -27.43
C LEU A 413 -7.54 -4.59 -26.12
N ASN A 414 -7.15 -5.87 -26.14
CA ASN A 414 -6.48 -6.51 -25.00
C ASN A 414 -5.08 -5.94 -24.78
N ASN A 415 -4.43 -5.49 -25.86
CA ASN A 415 -3.11 -4.90 -25.86
C ASN A 415 -3.16 -3.39 -26.08
N HIS A 416 -2.09 -2.73 -25.66
CA HIS A 416 -1.75 -1.39 -26.11
C HIS A 416 -0.94 -1.49 -27.40
N PHE A 417 -1.04 -0.51 -28.29
CA PHE A 417 -0.13 -0.39 -29.42
C PHE A 417 0.52 1.00 -29.43
N VAL A 418 1.75 1.06 -29.93
CA VAL A 418 2.50 2.32 -30.02
C VAL A 418 1.89 3.19 -31.12
N VAL A 419 1.49 4.41 -30.75
CA VAL A 419 0.89 5.39 -31.68
C VAL A 419 1.89 6.46 -32.08
N THR A 420 2.68 6.97 -31.13
CA THR A 420 3.66 8.04 -31.39
C THR A 420 4.81 7.99 -30.37
N SER A 421 5.94 8.65 -30.68
CA SER A 421 7.05 8.90 -29.75
C SER A 421 7.66 10.27 -30.05
N TYR A 422 7.95 11.07 -29.02
CA TYR A 422 8.53 12.41 -29.20
C TYR A 422 9.26 12.95 -27.96
N GLU A 423 10.22 13.84 -28.20
CA GLU A 423 10.94 14.59 -27.16
C GLU A 423 10.14 15.84 -26.76
N ARG A 424 10.10 16.14 -25.45
CA ARG A 424 9.30 17.22 -24.86
C ARG A 424 10.02 18.57 -24.77
N ASP A 425 11.19 18.75 -25.37
CA ASP A 425 11.95 20.00 -25.26
C ASP A 425 11.21 21.18 -25.94
N GLU A 426 10.98 22.28 -25.20
CA GLU A 426 10.14 23.41 -25.63
C GLU A 426 10.72 24.16 -26.84
N LYS A 427 12.05 24.10 -27.02
CA LYS A 427 12.76 24.77 -28.12
C LYS A 427 12.42 24.14 -29.48
N VAL A 428 12.29 22.81 -29.51
CA VAL A 428 12.00 22.04 -30.73
C VAL A 428 10.54 22.15 -31.14
N LEU A 429 9.61 22.30 -30.19
CA LEU A 429 8.20 22.56 -30.46
C LEU A 429 7.97 23.95 -31.08
N ARG A 430 8.70 24.98 -30.64
CA ARG A 430 8.59 26.35 -31.17
C ARG A 430 9.11 26.51 -32.59
N GLU A 431 10.21 25.82 -32.96
CA GLU A 431 10.77 25.90 -34.33
C GLU A 431 9.88 25.24 -35.40
N LEU A 432 8.96 24.36 -35.00
CA LEU A 432 8.01 23.68 -35.90
C LEU A 432 6.75 24.51 -36.20
N GLU A 433 6.44 25.52 -35.37
CA GLU A 433 5.25 26.37 -35.51
C GLU A 433 5.50 27.69 -36.27
N THR A 434 6.76 28.11 -36.46
CA THR A 434 7.09 29.38 -37.12
C THR A 434 7.41 29.23 -38.62
N LYS A 435 6.36 29.18 -39.45
CA LYS A 435 6.35 29.84 -40.77
C LYS A 435 4.98 30.48 -41.02
N PRO A 436 4.88 31.79 -40.80
CA PRO A 436 4.19 32.63 -41.78
C PRO A 436 4.98 33.92 -42.07
N PRO A 437 4.83 34.53 -43.25
CA PRO A 437 4.96 35.97 -43.34
C PRO A 437 3.61 36.56 -43.74
N LEU A 438 3.12 37.51 -42.94
CA LEU A 438 2.32 38.60 -43.48
C LEU A 438 2.98 39.93 -43.09
N PRO A 439 3.01 40.94 -43.98
CA PRO A 439 3.70 42.20 -43.74
C PRO A 439 2.86 43.12 -42.85
N ASN A 440 3.55 43.83 -41.96
CA ASN A 440 3.04 44.99 -41.24
C ASN A 440 2.84 46.15 -42.22
N ASP A 441 1.70 46.86 -42.12
CA ASP A 441 1.78 48.32 -42.13
C ASP A 441 0.53 49.03 -41.57
N TYR A 442 0.84 50.08 -40.80
CA TYR A 442 0.07 51.24 -40.31
C TYR A 442 -0.91 51.17 -39.11
N LYS A 443 -0.51 51.98 -38.11
CA LYS A 443 -1.25 52.68 -37.05
C LYS A 443 -2.38 53.56 -37.63
N ASP A 444 -3.52 53.72 -36.97
CA ASP A 444 -3.78 54.73 -35.93
C ASP A 444 -5.25 54.73 -35.44
N SER A 445 -5.40 54.85 -34.12
CA SER A 445 -6.36 55.67 -33.35
C SER A 445 -7.89 55.73 -33.62
N ALA A 446 -8.62 55.32 -32.58
CA ALA A 446 -9.73 56.02 -31.87
C ALA A 446 -11.16 56.13 -32.45
N LEU A 447 -12.08 55.48 -31.70
CA LEU A 447 -13.44 55.86 -31.25
C LEU A 447 -14.18 57.02 -31.95
N ASN A 448 -15.42 56.77 -32.43
CA ASN A 448 -16.66 57.25 -31.76
C ASN A 448 -17.97 56.80 -32.43
N LEU A 449 -19.02 56.80 -31.60
CA LEU A 449 -20.43 56.46 -31.83
C LEU A 449 -21.25 57.59 -32.49
N ASN A 450 -22.38 57.23 -33.13
CA ASN A 450 -23.70 57.91 -33.20
C ASN A 450 -24.42 57.53 -34.52
N GLU A 451 -25.55 56.82 -34.53
CA GLU A 451 -26.96 57.14 -34.21
C GLU A 451 -27.85 57.44 -35.45
N ASN A 452 -28.95 56.66 -35.53
CA ASN A 452 -30.35 56.98 -35.91
C ASN A 452 -30.90 57.03 -37.37
N ASN A 453 -31.98 56.22 -37.55
CA ASN A 453 -33.25 56.42 -38.29
C ASN A 453 -33.24 56.41 -39.86
N SER A 454 -34.26 55.99 -40.65
CA SER A 454 -35.65 55.49 -40.49
C SER A 454 -36.21 54.94 -41.85
N THR A 455 -37.17 54.00 -41.79
CA THR A 455 -38.35 53.70 -42.68
C THR A 455 -38.32 53.43 -44.21
N LYS A 456 -39.05 52.33 -44.54
CA LYS A 456 -40.10 52.08 -45.58
C LYS A 456 -39.78 51.64 -47.04
N GLU A 457 -40.29 50.43 -47.32
CA GLU A 457 -41.08 49.95 -48.48
C GLU A 457 -40.56 49.94 -49.94
N SER A 458 -40.48 48.70 -50.47
CA SER A 458 -40.75 48.23 -51.84
C SER A 458 -39.89 48.72 -53.01
N LEU A 459 -39.16 47.78 -53.66
CA LEU A 459 -39.42 47.31 -55.04
C LEU A 459 -38.27 46.40 -55.51
N LYS A 460 -38.66 45.40 -56.31
CA LYS A 460 -37.79 44.44 -57.01
C LYS A 460 -36.62 45.13 -57.70
N ILE A 461 -35.40 44.72 -57.36
CA ILE A 461 -34.25 44.81 -58.25
C ILE A 461 -33.55 43.45 -58.18
N GLN A 462 -33.40 42.83 -59.35
CA GLN A 462 -32.56 41.64 -59.54
C GLN A 462 -31.17 41.96 -59.01
N GLU A 463 -30.70 41.22 -58.01
CA GLU A 463 -29.31 41.33 -57.56
C GLU A 463 -28.39 40.99 -58.75
N PRO A 464 -27.41 41.84 -59.09
CA PRO A 464 -26.35 41.44 -60.00
C PRO A 464 -25.61 40.26 -59.35
N PRO A 465 -25.03 39.33 -60.12
CA PRO A 465 -24.30 38.22 -59.53
C PRO A 465 -23.16 38.79 -58.71
N LEU A 466 -23.29 38.71 -57.38
CA LEU A 466 -22.26 39.13 -56.41
C LEU A 466 -20.91 38.58 -56.89
N SER A 467 -19.96 39.49 -57.02
CA SER A 467 -18.58 39.15 -57.36
C SER A 467 -18.07 38.09 -56.39
N ILE A 468 -17.17 37.21 -56.85
CA ILE A 468 -16.53 36.17 -56.02
C ILE A 468 -15.97 36.79 -54.72
N LEU A 469 -15.55 38.05 -54.77
CA LEU A 469 -15.06 38.80 -53.62
C LEU A 469 -16.15 39.12 -52.57
N GLU A 470 -17.37 39.47 -53.00
CA GLU A 470 -18.47 39.83 -52.12
C GLU A 470 -19.08 38.59 -51.44
N LYS A 471 -19.16 37.45 -52.15
CA LYS A 471 -19.54 36.15 -51.55
C LYS A 471 -18.52 35.70 -50.50
N SER A 472 -17.23 35.87 -50.77
CA SER A 472 -16.15 35.56 -49.82
C SER A 472 -16.20 36.45 -48.58
N GLN A 473 -16.51 37.74 -48.72
CA GLN A 473 -16.67 38.66 -47.60
C GLN A 473 -17.89 38.32 -46.73
N LEU A 474 -19.01 37.92 -47.34
CA LEU A 474 -20.22 37.51 -46.62
C LEU A 474 -20.03 36.18 -45.88
N GLU A 475 -19.36 35.20 -46.50
CA GLU A 475 -19.01 33.94 -45.84
C GLU A 475 -18.02 34.15 -44.68
N LYS A 476 -17.06 35.06 -44.85
CA LYS A 476 -16.12 35.43 -43.78
C LYS A 476 -16.84 36.11 -42.61
N GLN A 477 -17.83 36.97 -42.88
CA GLN A 477 -18.67 37.58 -41.83
C GLN A 477 -19.53 36.54 -41.11
N LYS A 478 -20.23 35.66 -41.84
CA LYS A 478 -21.05 34.58 -41.24
C LYS A 478 -20.20 33.62 -40.40
N LYS A 479 -18.98 33.30 -40.86
CA LYS A 479 -18.04 32.47 -40.11
C LYS A 479 -17.59 33.16 -38.82
N LEU A 480 -17.24 34.46 -38.89
CA LEU A 480 -16.85 35.25 -37.73
C LEU A 480 -18.00 35.37 -36.70
N GLU A 481 -19.23 35.52 -37.16
CA GLU A 481 -20.42 35.57 -36.31
C GLU A 481 -20.72 34.22 -35.65
N SER A 482 -20.58 33.11 -36.40
CA SER A 482 -20.71 31.75 -35.85
C SER A 482 -19.63 31.42 -34.81
N GLU A 483 -18.39 31.88 -35.02
CA GLU A 483 -17.30 31.73 -34.06
C GLU A 483 -17.55 32.59 -32.80
N ARG A 484 -18.13 33.78 -32.95
CA ARG A 484 -18.54 34.65 -31.83
C ARG A 484 -19.66 34.02 -31.00
N LEU A 485 -20.68 33.45 -31.65
CA LEU A 485 -21.78 32.76 -30.99
C LEU A 485 -21.30 31.51 -30.25
N ALA A 486 -20.47 30.68 -30.90
CA ALA A 486 -19.88 29.50 -30.27
C ALA A 486 -19.00 29.87 -29.06
N LYS A 487 -18.24 30.98 -29.15
CA LYS A 487 -17.42 31.47 -28.03
C LYS A 487 -18.29 31.99 -26.88
N ALA A 488 -19.36 32.74 -27.17
CA ALA A 488 -20.29 33.24 -26.16
C ALA A 488 -21.07 32.11 -25.48
N GLU A 489 -21.45 31.07 -26.21
CA GLU A 489 -22.10 29.87 -25.67
C GLU A 489 -21.14 29.08 -24.78
N LYS A 490 -19.87 28.96 -25.17
CA LYS A 490 -18.81 28.35 -24.36
C LYS A 490 -18.51 29.15 -23.09
N GLU A 491 -18.48 30.48 -23.15
CA GLU A 491 -18.33 31.35 -21.97
C GLU A 491 -19.55 31.27 -21.03
N ARG A 492 -20.78 31.20 -21.56
CA ARG A 492 -21.98 30.96 -20.74
C ARG A 492 -21.93 29.60 -20.07
N ALA A 493 -21.58 28.54 -20.79
CA ALA A 493 -21.43 27.20 -20.24
C ALA A 493 -20.35 27.15 -19.15
N GLN A 494 -19.22 27.85 -19.36
CA GLN A 494 -18.17 27.94 -18.35
C GLN A 494 -18.64 28.71 -17.12
N LYS A 495 -19.32 29.85 -17.26
CA LYS A 495 -19.87 30.60 -16.12
C LYS A 495 -20.91 29.81 -15.33
N ILE A 496 -21.74 29.02 -16.00
CA ILE A 496 -22.70 28.12 -15.35
C ILE A 496 -21.93 27.06 -14.55
N LYS A 497 -20.93 26.42 -15.16
CA LYS A 497 -20.09 25.43 -14.51
C LYS A 497 -19.33 25.99 -13.31
N ASP A 498 -18.76 27.19 -13.43
CA ASP A 498 -18.04 27.87 -12.35
C ASP A 498 -18.98 28.24 -11.20
N LYS A 499 -20.21 28.68 -11.51
CA LYS A 499 -21.24 28.98 -10.51
C LYS A 499 -21.72 27.72 -9.79
N GLU A 500 -21.96 26.64 -10.54
CA GLU A 500 -22.31 25.32 -9.97
C GLU A 500 -21.18 24.80 -9.09
N GLU A 501 -19.92 24.98 -9.49
CA GLU A 501 -18.75 24.57 -8.71
C GLU A 501 -18.59 25.41 -7.43
N ALA A 502 -18.85 26.72 -7.49
CA ALA A 502 -18.83 27.61 -6.34
C ALA A 502 -19.92 27.29 -5.33
N GLU A 503 -21.18 27.15 -5.77
CA GLU A 503 -22.30 26.75 -4.90
C GLU A 503 -22.06 25.37 -4.27
N LEU A 504 -21.41 24.46 -5.01
CA LEU A 504 -21.04 23.14 -4.52
C LEU A 504 -19.92 23.20 -3.47
N ARG A 505 -18.91 24.06 -3.66
CA ARG A 505 -17.84 24.30 -2.67
C ARG A 505 -18.41 24.88 -1.38
N ASP A 506 -19.35 25.82 -1.47
CA ASP A 506 -19.97 26.42 -0.29
C ASP A 506 -20.86 25.43 0.46
N LYS A 507 -21.62 24.57 -0.25
CA LYS A 507 -22.37 23.46 0.37
C LYS A 507 -21.46 22.46 1.09
N ILE A 508 -20.32 22.10 0.50
CA ILE A 508 -19.33 21.21 1.13
C ILE A 508 -18.74 21.87 2.39
N ARG A 509 -18.38 23.15 2.32
CA ARG A 509 -17.83 23.90 3.46
C ARG A 509 -18.83 23.99 4.61
N ALA A 510 -20.08 24.36 4.30
CA ALA A 510 -21.15 24.45 5.30
C ALA A 510 -21.40 23.11 6.02
N GLN A 511 -21.32 22.00 5.29
CA GLN A 511 -21.53 20.66 5.85
C GLN A 511 -20.30 20.10 6.59
N LYS A 512 -19.08 20.33 6.10
CA LYS A 512 -17.85 20.02 6.86
C LYS A 512 -17.89 20.72 8.22
N ASN A 513 -18.28 22.01 8.22
CA ASN A 513 -18.43 22.80 9.44
C ASN A 513 -19.48 22.22 10.40
N ALA A 514 -20.58 21.66 9.88
CA ALA A 514 -21.64 21.06 10.70
C ALA A 514 -21.21 19.75 11.40
N THR A 515 -20.20 19.07 10.87
CA THR A 515 -19.67 17.80 11.41
C THR A 515 -18.38 17.95 12.23
N LEU A 516 -17.82 19.16 12.31
CA LEU A 516 -16.58 19.45 13.06
C LEU A 516 -16.71 19.02 14.53
N GLY A 517 -15.72 18.25 15.01
CA GLY A 517 -15.64 17.81 16.41
C GLY A 517 -16.73 16.83 16.84
N LYS A 518 -17.56 16.34 15.91
CA LYS A 518 -18.55 15.27 16.10
C LYS A 518 -18.00 13.95 15.58
N SER A 519 -18.56 12.84 16.08
CA SER A 519 -18.34 11.52 15.45
C SER A 519 -19.02 11.48 14.08
N GLU A 520 -18.49 10.68 13.15
CA GLU A 520 -19.17 10.36 11.87
C GLU A 520 -20.61 9.85 12.06
N LEU A 521 -20.87 9.24 13.22
CA LEU A 521 -22.17 8.69 13.58
C LEU A 521 -23.17 9.71 14.16
N ASP A 522 -22.69 10.91 14.49
CA ASP A 522 -23.51 12.03 14.99
C ASP A 522 -23.73 13.10 13.92
N ARG A 523 -23.54 12.72 12.65
CA ARG A 523 -23.83 13.55 11.50
C ARG A 523 -25.33 13.85 11.45
N GLU A 524 -25.66 15.12 11.33
CA GLU A 524 -27.02 15.60 11.08
C GLU A 524 -27.29 15.66 9.57
N ILE A 525 -28.50 15.25 9.17
CA ILE A 525 -28.95 15.33 7.78
C ILE A 525 -29.80 16.58 7.65
N ALA A 526 -29.34 17.53 6.84
CA ALA A 526 -30.12 18.73 6.55
C ALA A 526 -31.46 18.34 5.90
N LYS A 527 -32.56 18.56 6.62
CA LYS A 527 -33.93 18.31 6.12
C LYS A 527 -34.38 19.47 5.25
N SER A 528 -35.01 19.17 4.12
CA SER A 528 -35.68 20.15 3.25
C SER A 528 -37.20 19.95 3.24
N GLU A 529 -37.93 20.85 2.58
CA GLU A 529 -39.38 20.71 2.45
C GLU A 529 -39.76 19.40 1.73
N ASN A 530 -40.84 18.78 2.20
CA ASN A 530 -41.33 17.53 1.65
C ASN A 530 -41.79 17.72 0.21
N ILE A 531 -41.46 16.75 -0.64
CA ILE A 531 -41.87 16.74 -2.04
C ILE A 531 -43.28 16.16 -2.18
N PRO A 532 -44.07 16.59 -3.19
CA PRO A 532 -45.33 15.95 -3.51
C PRO A 532 -45.11 14.49 -3.96
N TYR A 533 -45.93 13.57 -3.46
CA TYR A 533 -45.91 12.17 -3.88
C TYR A 533 -47.32 11.57 -3.90
N LYS A 534 -47.53 10.53 -4.70
CA LYS A 534 -48.75 9.72 -4.71
C LYS A 534 -48.44 8.32 -4.22
N GLU A 535 -49.10 7.89 -3.14
CA GLU A 535 -49.02 6.53 -2.65
C GLU A 535 -49.80 5.57 -3.54
N THR A 536 -49.27 4.37 -3.75
CA THR A 536 -49.89 3.37 -4.63
C THR A 536 -50.79 2.43 -3.84
N GLU A 537 -52.08 2.39 -4.18
CA GLU A 537 -53.05 1.47 -3.62
C GLU A 537 -52.95 0.12 -4.36
N ASN A 538 -52.80 -1.00 -3.64
CA ASN A 538 -52.71 -2.39 -4.15
C ASN A 538 -51.34 -2.91 -4.64
N VAL A 539 -50.23 -2.32 -4.18
CA VAL A 539 -48.87 -2.85 -4.44
C VAL A 539 -48.39 -3.69 -3.24
N PRO A 540 -47.64 -4.80 -3.45
CA PRO A 540 -47.09 -5.59 -2.34
C PRO A 540 -46.25 -4.75 -1.38
N LYS A 541 -46.38 -5.02 -0.07
CA LYS A 541 -45.53 -4.38 0.94
C LYS A 541 -44.07 -4.75 0.72
N THR A 542 -43.17 -3.81 1.01
CA THR A 542 -41.73 -3.99 0.87
C THR A 542 -41.02 -3.52 2.15
N SER A 543 -39.83 -4.04 2.40
CA SER A 543 -39.05 -3.69 3.57
C SER A 543 -37.56 -3.88 3.29
N VAL A 544 -36.76 -3.32 4.20
CA VAL A 544 -35.32 -3.58 4.28
C VAL A 544 -34.97 -3.99 5.70
N SER A 545 -34.07 -4.96 5.84
CA SER A 545 -33.57 -5.43 7.13
C SER A 545 -32.11 -5.00 7.30
N LEU A 546 -31.81 -4.40 8.45
CA LEU A 546 -30.45 -4.12 8.89
C LEU A 546 -29.82 -5.33 9.58
N ASN A 547 -30.62 -6.08 10.34
CA ASN A 547 -30.29 -7.34 10.99
C ASN A 547 -31.61 -8.09 11.33
N ASP A 548 -31.50 -9.22 12.04
CA ASP A 548 -32.66 -10.05 12.40
C ASP A 548 -33.70 -9.30 13.26
N ASP A 549 -33.29 -8.26 13.98
CA ASP A 549 -34.12 -7.50 14.92
C ASP A 549 -34.59 -6.13 14.39
N GLU A 550 -33.93 -5.59 13.35
CA GLU A 550 -34.16 -4.25 12.78
C GLU A 550 -34.70 -4.35 11.35
N ILE A 551 -36.03 -4.35 11.21
CA ILE A 551 -36.74 -4.35 9.92
C ILE A 551 -37.47 -3.02 9.73
N HIS A 552 -37.21 -2.35 8.61
CA HIS A 552 -37.84 -1.08 8.23
C HIS A 552 -38.87 -1.29 7.11
N PRO A 553 -40.17 -1.14 7.41
CA PRO A 553 -41.23 -1.15 6.41
C PRO A 553 -41.14 0.04 5.45
N LEU A 554 -41.43 -0.21 4.18
CA LEU A 554 -41.36 0.75 3.09
C LEU A 554 -42.65 0.68 2.25
N LYS A 555 -43.05 1.81 1.70
CA LYS A 555 -44.18 1.95 0.77
C LYS A 555 -43.71 2.41 -0.61
N PHE A 556 -44.43 1.99 -1.64
CA PHE A 556 -44.20 2.46 -3.01
C PHE A 556 -44.91 3.80 -3.23
N VAL A 557 -44.19 4.75 -3.82
CA VAL A 557 -44.69 6.10 -4.09
C VAL A 557 -44.28 6.56 -5.49
N ILE A 558 -45.15 7.31 -6.13
CA ILE A 558 -44.90 7.98 -7.41
C ILE A 558 -44.52 9.43 -7.14
N VAL A 559 -43.40 9.87 -7.72
CA VAL A 559 -42.85 11.23 -7.55
C VAL A 559 -42.43 11.80 -8.90
N ASN A 560 -42.31 13.14 -8.99
CA ASN A 560 -41.72 13.76 -10.18
C ASN A 560 -40.20 13.55 -10.19
N LYS A 561 -39.65 13.38 -11.40
CA LYS A 561 -38.21 13.28 -11.65
C LYS A 561 -37.42 14.49 -11.12
N SER A 562 -37.98 15.70 -11.23
CA SER A 562 -37.34 16.94 -10.80
C SER A 562 -37.13 17.04 -9.29
N ASP A 563 -37.92 16.28 -8.53
CA ASP A 563 -37.97 16.40 -7.07
C ASP A 563 -36.99 15.44 -6.38
N LEU A 564 -36.44 14.48 -7.15
CA LEU A 564 -35.45 13.52 -6.68
C LEU A 564 -34.07 14.16 -6.62
N LYS A 565 -33.40 13.99 -5.47
CA LYS A 565 -32.11 14.61 -5.17
C LYS A 565 -31.04 13.52 -4.93
N PRO A 566 -30.58 12.81 -5.99
CA PRO A 566 -29.49 11.86 -5.84
C PRO A 566 -28.20 12.58 -5.43
N ASN A 567 -27.44 11.96 -4.55
CA ASN A 567 -26.20 12.52 -4.02
C ASN A 567 -25.04 11.53 -4.19
N PHE A 568 -23.88 12.08 -4.53
CA PHE A 568 -22.68 11.35 -4.95
C PHE A 568 -21.42 11.78 -4.21
N LYS A 569 -21.53 12.76 -3.32
CA LYS A 569 -20.47 13.17 -2.42
C LYS A 569 -20.81 12.67 -1.02
N ASN A 570 -19.82 12.53 -0.15
CA ASN A 570 -20.01 12.12 1.25
C ASN A 570 -20.73 13.24 2.04
N THR A 571 -22.00 13.49 1.70
CA THR A 571 -22.86 14.59 2.13
C THR A 571 -24.29 14.08 2.37
N GLY A 572 -25.03 14.66 3.31
CA GLY A 572 -26.41 14.27 3.63
C GLY A 572 -26.57 12.76 3.87
N THR A 573 -27.41 12.11 3.05
CA THR A 573 -27.69 10.66 3.09
C THR A 573 -26.62 9.79 2.43
N GLN A 574 -25.65 10.35 1.71
CA GLN A 574 -24.65 9.60 0.95
C GLN A 574 -23.39 9.36 1.79
N THR A 575 -22.95 8.11 1.82
CA THR A 575 -21.78 7.62 2.58
C THR A 575 -20.56 7.40 1.71
N ARG A 576 -20.74 7.26 0.38
CA ARG A 576 -19.67 6.98 -0.57
C ARG A 576 -18.88 8.23 -0.93
N THR A 577 -17.58 8.04 -1.13
CA THR A 577 -16.65 9.06 -1.66
C THR A 577 -16.45 8.95 -3.18
N ALA A 578 -16.88 7.86 -3.81
CA ALA A 578 -16.63 7.56 -5.23
C ALA A 578 -17.91 7.28 -6.04
N VAL A 579 -17.93 7.77 -7.29
CA VAL A 579 -19.03 7.60 -8.25
C VAL A 579 -18.61 6.61 -9.34
N ASP A 580 -19.45 5.61 -9.58
CA ASP A 580 -19.33 4.69 -10.71
C ASP A 580 -20.13 5.25 -11.91
N SER A 581 -19.45 6.02 -12.75
CA SER A 581 -20.06 6.68 -13.91
C SER A 581 -20.51 5.67 -14.98
N GLU A 582 -19.77 4.57 -15.16
CA GLU A 582 -20.10 3.52 -16.13
C GLU A 582 -21.43 2.87 -15.79
N LYS A 583 -21.67 2.56 -14.52
CA LYS A 583 -22.92 1.96 -14.06
C LYS A 583 -24.13 2.89 -14.20
N VAL A 584 -23.95 4.19 -14.00
CA VAL A 584 -25.01 5.18 -14.25
C VAL A 584 -25.37 5.20 -15.74
N GLU A 585 -24.35 5.19 -16.60
CA GLU A 585 -24.54 5.19 -18.05
C GLU A 585 -25.17 3.88 -18.56
N GLU A 586 -24.77 2.75 -17.98
CA GLU A 586 -25.37 1.44 -18.25
C GLU A 586 -26.86 1.44 -17.91
N ILE A 587 -27.25 1.91 -16.73
CA ILE A 587 -28.67 1.98 -16.32
C ILE A 587 -29.45 2.94 -17.25
N ALA A 588 -28.85 4.08 -17.62
CA ALA A 588 -29.47 5.06 -18.50
C ALA A 588 -29.75 4.48 -19.91
N LYS A 589 -28.76 3.78 -20.49
CA LYS A 589 -28.79 3.33 -21.89
C LYS A 589 -29.29 1.90 -22.09
N ARG A 590 -29.08 1.01 -21.13
CA ARG A 590 -29.33 -0.44 -21.21
C ARG A 590 -30.09 -0.94 -19.96
N PHE A 591 -31.18 -0.26 -19.60
CA PHE A 591 -31.98 -0.64 -18.43
C PHE A 591 -32.49 -2.10 -18.51
N ASP A 592 -32.15 -2.90 -17.50
CA ASP A 592 -32.70 -4.24 -17.27
C ASP A 592 -33.64 -4.24 -16.05
N PRO A 593 -34.96 -4.43 -16.26
CA PRO A 593 -35.94 -4.50 -15.18
C PRO A 593 -35.62 -5.54 -14.10
N LYS A 594 -35.02 -6.68 -14.46
CA LYS A 594 -34.73 -7.78 -13.52
C LYS A 594 -33.71 -7.40 -12.46
N LEU A 595 -32.91 -6.36 -12.72
CA LEU A 595 -31.90 -5.90 -11.79
C LEU A 595 -32.46 -4.99 -10.70
N ILE A 596 -33.65 -4.40 -10.90
CA ILE A 596 -34.19 -3.30 -10.07
C ILE A 596 -35.63 -3.55 -9.60
N ILE A 597 -36.46 -4.27 -10.35
CA ILE A 597 -37.88 -4.49 -10.01
C ILE A 597 -38.08 -5.90 -9.45
N GLY A 598 -38.67 -6.02 -8.26
CA GLY A 598 -39.09 -7.31 -7.68
C GLY A 598 -37.96 -8.11 -7.04
N ARG A 599 -36.82 -7.47 -6.77
CA ARG A 599 -35.64 -8.09 -6.12
C ARG A 599 -35.77 -8.15 -4.59
N GLY A 600 -36.60 -7.29 -4.00
CA GLY A 600 -36.68 -7.11 -2.56
C GLY A 600 -35.43 -6.44 -1.96
N GLY A 601 -35.51 -6.12 -0.66
CA GLY A 601 -34.38 -5.54 0.09
C GLY A 601 -33.81 -4.26 -0.55
N PHE A 602 -32.49 -4.09 -0.48
CA PHE A 602 -31.80 -2.92 -1.04
C PHE A 602 -31.58 -2.99 -2.56
N ASP A 603 -31.76 -4.17 -3.18
CA ASP A 603 -31.61 -4.39 -4.63
C ASP A 603 -32.83 -3.95 -5.46
N ASP A 604 -33.99 -3.80 -4.83
CA ASP A 604 -35.22 -3.33 -5.48
C ASP A 604 -35.18 -1.81 -5.79
N LEU A 605 -36.32 -1.24 -6.19
CA LEU A 605 -36.48 0.18 -6.52
C LEU A 605 -35.84 1.12 -5.47
N PRO A 606 -35.29 2.28 -5.87
CA PRO A 606 -34.57 3.16 -4.94
C PRO A 606 -35.41 3.63 -3.74
N ILE A 607 -34.76 3.88 -2.61
CA ILE A 607 -35.39 4.35 -1.36
C ILE A 607 -35.05 5.83 -1.15
N ILE A 608 -36.07 6.65 -0.90
CA ILE A 608 -35.94 8.10 -0.69
C ILE A 608 -36.54 8.56 0.64
N LEU A 609 -36.10 9.73 1.11
CA LEU A 609 -36.73 10.50 2.17
C LEU A 609 -37.93 11.32 1.64
N PRO A 610 -38.83 11.78 2.53
CA PRO A 610 -39.97 12.62 2.17
C PRO A 610 -39.62 13.91 1.40
N ASP A 611 -38.38 14.39 1.51
CA ASP A 611 -37.89 15.61 0.87
C ASP A 611 -37.14 15.34 -0.45
N GLY A 612 -37.17 14.10 -0.94
CA GLY A 612 -36.58 13.66 -2.20
C GLY A 612 -35.10 13.26 -2.13
N GLN A 613 -34.44 13.40 -0.98
CA GLN A 613 -33.08 12.87 -0.78
C GLN A 613 -33.05 11.34 -0.87
N VAL A 614 -32.02 10.78 -1.48
CA VAL A 614 -31.95 9.34 -1.74
C VAL A 614 -31.16 8.62 -0.65
N ILE A 615 -31.81 7.69 0.05
CA ILE A 615 -31.19 6.86 1.10
C ILE A 615 -30.41 5.70 0.45
N ALA A 616 -31.04 5.01 -0.50
CA ALA A 616 -30.45 3.85 -1.17
C ALA A 616 -30.74 3.86 -2.67
N GLY A 617 -29.70 3.62 -3.48
CA GLY A 617 -29.82 3.57 -4.94
C GLY A 617 -29.55 4.87 -5.68
N ASN A 618 -28.62 5.71 -5.19
CA ASN A 618 -28.18 6.94 -5.87
C ASN A 618 -27.82 6.74 -7.35
N HIS A 619 -26.98 5.75 -7.69
CA HIS A 619 -26.64 5.43 -9.09
C HIS A 619 -27.86 5.01 -9.93
N ARG A 620 -28.82 4.32 -9.32
CA ARG A 620 -30.06 3.90 -9.99
C ARG A 620 -30.96 5.10 -10.28
N ILE A 621 -31.19 5.98 -9.31
CA ILE A 621 -31.95 7.21 -9.54
C ILE A 621 -31.29 8.05 -10.63
N GLN A 622 -29.98 8.26 -10.57
CA GLN A 622 -29.30 9.05 -11.60
C GLN A 622 -29.40 8.44 -12.99
N GLY A 623 -29.27 7.12 -13.11
CA GLY A 623 -29.50 6.43 -14.39
C GLY A 623 -30.95 6.54 -14.87
N MET A 624 -31.93 6.43 -13.95
CA MET A 624 -33.36 6.55 -14.25
C MET A 624 -33.77 7.97 -14.67
N LEU A 625 -33.13 9.00 -14.11
CA LEU A 625 -33.29 10.39 -14.54
C LEU A 625 -32.76 10.59 -15.96
N ASN A 626 -31.73 9.83 -16.35
CA ASN A 626 -31.04 9.91 -17.62
C ASN A 626 -31.50 8.86 -18.66
N PHE A 627 -32.65 8.22 -18.46
CA PHE A 627 -33.12 7.16 -19.35
C PHE A 627 -33.20 7.60 -20.82
N THR A 628 -32.68 6.74 -21.70
CA THR A 628 -33.02 6.80 -23.13
C THR A 628 -34.49 6.43 -23.33
N ALA A 629 -35.04 6.80 -24.49
CA ALA A 629 -36.43 6.43 -24.84
C ALA A 629 -36.67 4.91 -24.77
N GLU A 630 -35.67 4.10 -25.15
CA GLU A 630 -35.75 2.64 -25.08
C GLU A 630 -35.77 2.14 -23.63
N SER A 631 -34.83 2.60 -22.79
CA SER A 631 -34.78 2.25 -21.36
C SER A 631 -36.07 2.65 -20.64
N ARG A 632 -36.61 3.83 -20.98
CA ARG A 632 -37.86 4.33 -20.40
C ARG A 632 -39.04 3.41 -20.75
N LYS A 633 -39.13 2.98 -22.01
CA LYS A 633 -40.19 2.07 -22.46
C LYS A 633 -40.12 0.72 -21.74
N LYS A 634 -38.91 0.16 -21.57
CA LYS A 634 -38.70 -1.08 -20.80
C LYS A 634 -39.11 -0.94 -19.33
N TYR A 635 -38.77 0.20 -18.72
CA TYR A 635 -39.17 0.52 -17.34
C TYR A 635 -40.68 0.60 -17.19
N GLU A 636 -41.38 1.34 -18.05
CA GLU A 636 -42.84 1.48 -18.00
C GLU A 636 -43.55 0.14 -18.24
N GLN A 637 -43.06 -0.67 -19.18
CA GLN A 637 -43.58 -2.01 -19.42
C GLN A 637 -43.45 -2.89 -18.17
N ALA A 638 -42.28 -2.91 -17.53
CA ALA A 638 -42.05 -3.71 -16.34
C ALA A 638 -42.91 -3.26 -15.15
N LEU A 639 -43.17 -1.96 -14.97
CA LEU A 639 -44.08 -1.47 -13.94
C LEU A 639 -45.53 -1.90 -14.18
N LYS A 640 -45.96 -1.90 -15.44
CA LYS A 640 -47.30 -2.38 -15.81
C LYS A 640 -47.45 -3.87 -15.54
N GLU A 641 -46.43 -4.66 -15.87
CA GLU A 641 -46.43 -6.12 -15.67
C GLU A 641 -46.37 -6.53 -14.18
N ASN A 642 -45.52 -5.87 -13.39
CA ASN A 642 -45.27 -6.29 -11.99
C ASN A 642 -46.21 -5.62 -10.97
N PHE A 643 -46.69 -4.41 -11.26
CA PHE A 643 -47.45 -3.61 -10.29
C PHE A 643 -48.76 -3.05 -10.85
N ASN A 644 -49.07 -3.28 -12.14
CA ASN A 644 -50.22 -2.67 -12.83
C ASN A 644 -50.25 -1.13 -12.74
N ILE A 645 -49.07 -0.49 -12.76
CA ILE A 645 -48.91 0.97 -12.68
C ILE A 645 -48.60 1.54 -14.06
N THR A 646 -49.24 2.67 -14.38
CA THR A 646 -48.91 3.50 -15.55
C THR A 646 -48.44 4.87 -15.07
N LEU A 647 -47.30 5.34 -15.57
CA LEU A 647 -46.66 6.59 -15.17
C LEU A 647 -46.78 7.66 -16.25
N LYS A 648 -46.81 8.93 -15.85
CA LYS A 648 -46.59 10.06 -16.76
C LYS A 648 -45.10 10.18 -17.15
N PRO A 649 -44.77 10.90 -18.24
CA PRO A 649 -43.39 11.03 -18.72
C PRO A 649 -42.40 11.59 -17.68
N ASN A 650 -42.85 12.48 -16.78
CA ASN A 650 -42.00 13.07 -15.74
C ASN A 650 -42.04 12.30 -14.41
N GLU A 651 -42.73 11.16 -14.31
CA GLU A 651 -42.93 10.42 -13.06
C GLU A 651 -41.98 9.21 -12.96
N LEU A 652 -41.61 8.85 -11.72
CA LEU A 652 -40.89 7.63 -11.37
C LEU A 652 -41.54 6.96 -10.15
N LEU A 653 -41.52 5.62 -10.14
CA LEU A 653 -41.89 4.81 -8.97
C LEU A 653 -40.64 4.56 -8.13
N VAL A 654 -40.73 4.91 -6.84
CA VAL A 654 -39.67 4.73 -5.83
C VAL A 654 -40.27 4.18 -4.54
N ARG A 655 -39.43 3.89 -3.55
CA ARG A 655 -39.84 3.47 -2.21
C ARG A 655 -39.55 4.55 -1.19
N MET A 656 -40.39 4.65 -0.17
CA MET A 656 -40.25 5.59 0.94
C MET A 656 -40.53 4.87 2.27
N PRO A 657 -39.84 5.19 3.37
CA PRO A 657 -40.19 4.66 4.69
C PRO A 657 -41.65 4.93 5.08
N GLU A 658 -42.31 3.95 5.69
CA GLU A 658 -43.70 4.13 6.19
C GLU A 658 -43.77 5.11 7.38
N ARG A 659 -42.68 5.22 8.15
CA ARG A 659 -42.51 6.18 9.25
C ARG A 659 -41.36 7.13 8.99
N GLU A 660 -41.41 8.31 9.58
CA GLU A 660 -40.26 9.21 9.57
C GLU A 660 -39.06 8.56 10.28
N LEU A 661 -37.90 8.66 9.65
CA LEU A 661 -36.64 8.16 10.19
C LEU A 661 -35.87 9.32 10.81
N ASN A 662 -35.19 9.07 11.92
CA ASN A 662 -34.21 10.02 12.40
C ASN A 662 -32.91 9.93 11.57
N ASP A 663 -32.03 10.93 11.74
CA ASP A 663 -30.79 11.04 10.98
C ASP A 663 -29.91 9.79 11.14
N LYS A 664 -29.86 9.23 12.35
CA LYS A 664 -29.08 8.02 12.65
C LYS A 664 -29.63 6.81 11.89
N GLU A 665 -30.93 6.55 11.96
CA GLU A 665 -31.60 5.47 11.23
C GLU A 665 -31.40 5.60 9.71
N THR A 666 -31.46 6.83 9.21
CA THR A 666 -31.24 7.12 7.79
C THR A 666 -29.81 6.76 7.36
N LEU A 667 -28.81 7.16 8.15
CA LEU A 667 -27.41 6.79 7.89
C LEU A 667 -27.17 5.29 8.02
N LYS A 668 -27.82 4.61 8.99
CA LYS A 668 -27.75 3.14 9.13
C LYS A 668 -28.23 2.45 7.85
N LEU A 669 -29.40 2.86 7.33
CA LEU A 669 -29.99 2.31 6.09
C LEU A 669 -29.12 2.59 4.87
N ALA A 670 -28.62 3.82 4.72
CA ALA A 670 -27.74 4.19 3.62
C ALA A 670 -26.47 3.36 3.62
N SER A 671 -25.83 3.20 4.78
CA SER A 671 -24.62 2.38 4.94
C SER A 671 -24.89 0.89 4.64
N LYS A 672 -25.95 0.30 5.22
CA LYS A 672 -26.29 -1.12 4.99
C LYS A 672 -26.57 -1.42 3.52
N SER A 673 -27.17 -0.47 2.79
CA SER A 673 -27.43 -0.63 1.35
C SER A 673 -26.16 -0.89 0.51
N ASN A 674 -24.99 -0.52 1.05
CA ASN A 674 -23.67 -0.64 0.42
C ASN A 674 -22.83 -1.83 0.94
N GLU A 675 -23.19 -2.45 2.07
CA GLU A 675 -22.35 -3.41 2.83
C GLU A 675 -21.80 -4.59 2.01
N ASN A 676 -22.58 -5.15 1.07
CA ASN A 676 -22.20 -6.30 0.24
C ASN A 676 -21.87 -5.93 -1.22
N ARG A 677 -21.78 -4.63 -1.53
CA ARG A 677 -21.49 -4.08 -2.87
C ARG A 677 -20.17 -3.31 -2.90
N ALA A 678 -19.36 -3.47 -1.85
CA ALA A 678 -18.30 -2.54 -1.47
C ALA A 678 -17.14 -2.53 -2.46
N ASN A 679 -16.94 -1.37 -3.10
CA ASN A 679 -15.71 -1.01 -3.80
C ASN A 679 -14.80 -0.11 -2.92
N SER A 680 -15.20 0.26 -1.69
CA SER A 680 -14.40 1.09 -0.75
C SER A 680 -14.47 0.60 0.70
N PHE A 681 -13.37 0.78 1.44
CA PHE A 681 -13.22 0.36 2.83
C PHE A 681 -14.09 1.20 3.79
N SER A 682 -14.32 2.48 3.47
CA SER A 682 -15.23 3.38 4.19
C SER A 682 -16.66 2.86 4.37
N ASP A 683 -17.21 2.16 3.38
CA ASP A 683 -18.58 1.61 3.47
C ASP A 683 -18.66 0.48 4.51
N MET A 684 -17.64 -0.38 4.55
CA MET A 684 -17.51 -1.43 5.59
C MET A 684 -17.33 -0.80 6.97
N LEU A 685 -16.51 0.26 7.06
CA LEU A 685 -16.21 0.98 8.28
C LEU A 685 -17.48 1.61 8.89
N LEU A 686 -18.27 2.29 8.06
CA LEU A 686 -19.50 2.93 8.50
C LEU A 686 -20.57 1.92 8.93
N SER A 687 -20.67 0.75 8.26
CA SER A 687 -21.63 -0.30 8.64
C SER A 687 -21.29 -0.87 10.02
N ALA A 688 -20.01 -1.14 10.26
CA ALA A 688 -19.50 -1.55 11.57
C ALA A 688 -19.85 -0.50 12.64
N MET A 689 -19.48 0.76 12.39
CA MET A 689 -19.73 1.88 13.31
C MET A 689 -21.21 2.06 13.64
N SER A 690 -22.08 1.99 12.64
CA SER A 690 -23.53 2.04 12.78
C SER A 690 -24.08 0.97 13.72
N SER A 691 -23.53 -0.24 13.64
CA SER A 691 -23.96 -1.42 14.42
C SER A 691 -23.61 -1.31 15.92
N TYR A 692 -22.60 -0.51 16.28
CA TYR A 692 -22.15 -0.36 17.67
C TYR A 692 -22.49 0.98 18.31
N ASN A 693 -23.07 1.93 17.57
CA ASN A 693 -23.30 3.31 18.03
C ASN A 693 -23.97 3.41 19.40
N ASP A 694 -25.11 2.72 19.59
CA ASP A 694 -25.83 2.78 20.86
C ASP A 694 -25.09 2.08 22.01
N LYS A 695 -24.25 1.09 21.68
CA LYS A 695 -23.46 0.35 22.65
C LYS A 695 -22.23 1.17 23.12
N LEU A 696 -21.67 2.02 22.26
CA LEU A 696 -20.57 2.94 22.59
C LEU A 696 -20.96 4.00 23.64
N LYS A 697 -22.25 4.24 23.87
CA LYS A 697 -22.73 5.12 24.96
C LYS A 697 -22.58 4.49 26.35
N HIS A 698 -22.33 3.18 26.40
CA HIS A 698 -22.32 2.38 27.63
C HIS A 698 -20.99 1.62 27.79
N LEU A 699 -19.88 2.35 27.68
CA LEU A 699 -18.53 1.81 27.86
C LEU A 699 -18.15 1.75 29.35
N PRO A 700 -17.34 0.76 29.76
CA PRO A 700 -16.75 0.74 31.10
C PRO A 700 -15.79 1.95 31.28
N PRO A 701 -15.52 2.38 32.53
CA PRO A 701 -14.58 3.46 32.79
C PRO A 701 -13.16 3.17 32.26
N LYS A 702 -12.74 1.90 32.28
CA LYS A 702 -11.41 1.47 31.84
C LYS A 702 -11.46 0.07 31.26
N PHE A 703 -10.58 -0.20 30.30
CA PHE A 703 -10.25 -1.52 29.77
C PHE A 703 -8.82 -1.89 30.20
N GLU A 704 -8.58 -3.11 30.66
CA GLU A 704 -7.23 -3.53 31.06
C GLU A 704 -6.95 -4.96 30.60
N SER A 705 -5.77 -5.18 30.07
CA SER A 705 -5.31 -6.52 29.70
C SER A 705 -3.79 -6.64 29.82
N ASP A 706 -3.30 -7.86 29.69
CA ASP A 706 -1.90 -8.24 29.58
C ASP A 706 -1.36 -8.19 28.15
N SER A 707 -2.22 -8.20 27.12
CA SER A 707 -1.83 -8.11 25.71
C SER A 707 -2.82 -7.31 24.86
N VAL A 708 -2.34 -6.83 23.70
CA VAL A 708 -3.17 -6.09 22.74
C VAL A 708 -4.30 -6.96 22.15
N GLU A 709 -4.06 -8.25 21.93
CA GLU A 709 -5.09 -9.17 21.45
C GLU A 709 -6.20 -9.37 22.49
N ASN A 710 -5.84 -9.54 23.76
CA ASN A 710 -6.81 -9.70 24.82
C ASN A 710 -7.59 -8.39 25.05
N LEU A 711 -6.92 -7.24 24.97
CA LEU A 711 -7.55 -5.92 25.04
C LEU A 711 -8.60 -5.75 23.92
N ALA A 712 -8.23 -6.06 22.67
CA ALA A 712 -9.15 -5.99 21.54
C ALA A 712 -10.36 -6.93 21.71
N ASN A 713 -10.14 -8.14 22.23
CA ASN A 713 -11.22 -9.08 22.54
C ASN A 713 -12.15 -8.57 23.65
N GLN A 714 -11.63 -7.85 24.65
CA GLN A 714 -12.47 -7.25 25.70
C GLN A 714 -13.40 -6.18 25.14
N VAL A 715 -12.89 -5.29 24.28
CA VAL A 715 -13.72 -4.31 23.55
C VAL A 715 -14.84 -5.02 22.80
N ALA A 716 -14.50 -6.08 22.08
CA ALA A 716 -15.47 -6.88 21.34
C ALA A 716 -16.53 -7.49 22.27
N ARG A 717 -16.17 -8.05 23.42
CA ARG A 717 -17.14 -8.64 24.38
C ARG A 717 -18.07 -7.60 25.00
N VAL A 718 -17.56 -6.39 25.28
CA VAL A 718 -18.38 -5.28 25.81
C VAL A 718 -19.40 -4.82 24.78
N LEU A 719 -18.99 -4.74 23.52
CA LEU A 719 -19.83 -4.29 22.41
C LEU A 719 -20.66 -5.43 21.78
N GLU A 720 -20.34 -6.70 22.01
CA GLU A 720 -21.07 -7.87 21.51
C GLU A 720 -21.68 -8.70 22.64
N ARG A 721 -22.58 -8.08 23.40
CA ARG A 721 -23.21 -8.68 24.59
C ARG A 721 -23.86 -10.05 24.35
N ASN A 722 -24.27 -10.34 23.11
CA ASN A 722 -24.92 -11.60 22.73
C ASN A 722 -23.93 -12.69 22.27
N SER A 723 -22.65 -12.35 22.03
CA SER A 723 -21.65 -13.30 21.54
C SER A 723 -20.63 -13.64 22.63
N LYS A 724 -20.72 -14.86 23.18
CA LYS A 724 -19.73 -15.36 24.16
C LYS A 724 -18.32 -15.45 23.58
N HIS A 725 -18.20 -15.62 22.26
CA HIS A 725 -16.94 -15.71 21.53
C HIS A 725 -17.03 -14.86 20.24
N PRO A 726 -16.71 -13.55 20.32
CA PRO A 726 -16.72 -12.69 19.15
C PRO A 726 -15.81 -13.24 18.04
N SER A 727 -16.33 -13.29 16.81
CA SER A 727 -15.53 -13.65 15.63
C SER A 727 -14.46 -12.59 15.33
N ALA A 728 -13.44 -12.92 14.54
CA ALA A 728 -12.39 -11.96 14.16
C ALA A 728 -12.96 -10.68 13.52
N ASN A 729 -14.00 -10.80 12.69
CA ASN A 729 -14.67 -9.65 12.09
C ASN A 729 -15.39 -8.81 13.15
N GLN A 730 -16.06 -9.43 14.11
CA GLN A 730 -16.70 -8.70 15.21
C GLN A 730 -15.68 -8.00 16.10
N VAL A 731 -14.54 -8.64 16.37
CA VAL A 731 -13.43 -8.01 17.10
C VAL A 731 -12.94 -6.78 16.36
N GLU A 732 -12.66 -6.93 15.06
CA GLU A 732 -12.23 -5.81 14.22
C GLU A 732 -13.26 -4.67 14.21
N SER A 733 -14.51 -4.97 13.86
CA SER A 733 -15.58 -3.98 13.75
C SER A 733 -15.86 -3.26 15.07
N ALA A 734 -15.85 -3.97 16.20
CA ALA A 734 -16.04 -3.37 17.52
C ALA A 734 -14.90 -2.40 17.88
N ASN A 735 -13.65 -2.80 17.64
CA ASN A 735 -12.46 -2.00 17.95
C ASN A 735 -12.33 -0.77 17.06
N ILE A 736 -12.59 -0.92 15.76
CA ILE A 736 -12.62 0.20 14.82
C ILE A 736 -13.71 1.22 15.20
N SER A 737 -14.85 0.73 15.71
CA SER A 737 -15.96 1.58 16.13
C SER A 737 -15.65 2.33 17.43
N LEU A 738 -14.90 1.70 18.34
CA LEU A 738 -14.37 2.39 19.52
C LEU A 738 -13.32 3.43 19.13
N LEU A 739 -12.46 3.14 18.15
CA LEU A 739 -11.48 4.11 17.65
C LEU A 739 -12.16 5.35 17.06
N SER A 740 -13.19 5.16 16.23
CA SER A 740 -13.94 6.26 15.61
C SER A 740 -14.73 7.10 16.60
N HIS A 741 -15.04 6.56 17.79
CA HIS A 741 -15.61 7.33 18.88
C HIS A 741 -14.66 8.43 19.38
N TYR A 742 -13.34 8.16 19.34
CA TYR A 742 -12.31 9.10 19.80
C TYR A 742 -11.66 9.90 18.67
N ALA A 743 -11.59 9.36 17.45
CA ALA A 743 -11.08 10.04 16.27
C ALA A 743 -12.22 10.82 15.57
N ARG A 744 -12.47 12.04 16.06
CA ARG A 744 -13.58 12.89 15.57
C ARG A 744 -13.22 13.66 14.31
N ASN A 745 -14.23 14.11 13.57
CA ASN A 745 -14.00 14.84 12.31
C ASN A 745 -13.31 16.18 12.56
N THR A 746 -12.29 16.48 11.76
CA THR A 746 -11.51 17.73 11.79
C THR A 746 -11.84 18.58 10.56
N PRO A 747 -11.38 19.84 10.48
CA PRO A 747 -11.53 20.65 9.27
C PRO A 747 -10.86 20.01 8.04
N ASN A 748 -9.78 19.28 8.27
CA ASN A 748 -8.97 18.67 7.24
C ASN A 748 -9.58 17.35 6.77
N ASN A 749 -9.83 16.44 7.71
CA ASN A 749 -10.19 15.06 7.42
C ASN A 749 -11.36 14.56 8.29
N SER A 750 -12.13 13.65 7.70
CA SER A 750 -13.09 12.81 8.41
C SER A 750 -12.50 11.41 8.65
N PHE A 751 -12.96 10.70 9.69
CA PHE A 751 -12.41 9.37 10.02
C PHE A 751 -12.52 8.39 8.85
N LEU A 752 -13.63 8.44 8.10
CA LEU A 752 -13.83 7.61 6.92
C LEU A 752 -12.84 7.96 5.79
N GLU A 753 -12.59 9.26 5.56
CA GLU A 753 -11.63 9.73 4.55
C GLU A 753 -10.21 9.25 4.83
N VAL A 754 -9.78 9.29 6.10
CA VAL A 754 -8.44 8.83 6.50
C VAL A 754 -8.22 7.37 6.14
N PHE A 755 -9.17 6.50 6.49
CA PHE A 755 -9.05 5.07 6.19
C PHE A 755 -9.18 4.76 4.70
N ASP A 756 -10.00 5.50 3.95
CA ASP A 756 -10.06 5.37 2.49
C ASP A 756 -8.74 5.81 1.82
N ASN A 757 -8.15 6.91 2.28
CA ASN A 757 -6.87 7.39 1.76
C ASN A 757 -5.74 6.41 2.09
N ALA A 758 -5.69 5.91 3.34
CA ALA A 758 -4.75 4.88 3.74
C ALA A 758 -4.92 3.60 2.91
N TYR A 759 -6.16 3.17 2.63
CA TYR A 759 -6.43 1.99 1.80
C TYR A 759 -5.99 2.16 0.34
N LYS A 760 -6.08 3.38 -0.20
CA LYS A 760 -5.67 3.69 -1.58
C LYS A 760 -4.16 3.80 -1.75
N ASN A 761 -3.47 4.35 -0.75
CA ASN A 761 -2.07 4.75 -0.89
C ASN A 761 -1.09 3.77 -0.26
N LEU A 762 -1.50 2.99 0.74
CA LEU A 762 -0.66 1.97 1.36
C LEU A 762 -0.81 0.62 0.64
N ASP A 763 0.27 -0.17 0.60
CA ASP A 763 0.15 -1.55 0.15
C ASP A 763 -0.70 -2.39 1.12
N ARG A 764 -1.09 -3.59 0.69
CA ARG A 764 -2.01 -4.45 1.46
C ARG A 764 -1.50 -4.78 2.87
N GLU A 765 -0.21 -5.03 3.05
CA GLU A 765 0.37 -5.38 4.35
C GLU A 765 0.55 -4.13 5.22
N GLN A 766 0.98 -3.02 4.63
CA GLN A 766 1.06 -1.72 5.30
C GLN A 766 -0.31 -1.24 5.80
N PHE A 767 -1.33 -1.31 4.95
CA PHE A 767 -2.69 -0.94 5.33
C PHE A 767 -3.23 -1.84 6.44
N LYS A 768 -2.98 -3.15 6.35
CA LYS A 768 -3.38 -4.10 7.40
C LYS A 768 -2.70 -3.76 8.73
N ALA A 769 -1.39 -3.52 8.72
CA ALA A 769 -0.64 -3.13 9.91
C ALA A 769 -1.13 -1.80 10.50
N PHE A 770 -1.38 -0.79 9.65
CA PHE A 770 -1.95 0.50 10.04
C PHE A 770 -3.31 0.31 10.75
N LYS A 771 -4.22 -0.42 10.10
CA LYS A 771 -5.55 -0.70 10.62
C LYS A 771 -5.50 -1.44 11.95
N GLU A 772 -4.78 -2.56 12.01
CA GLU A 772 -4.70 -3.40 13.21
C GLU A 772 -4.01 -2.68 14.38
N MET A 773 -2.95 -1.90 14.11
CA MET A 773 -2.23 -1.17 15.15
C MET A 773 -3.13 -0.18 15.88
N PHE A 774 -3.93 0.61 15.16
CA PHE A 774 -4.82 1.60 15.77
C PHE A 774 -6.11 0.98 16.29
N ALA A 775 -6.73 0.06 15.55
CA ALA A 775 -8.00 -0.56 15.97
C ALA A 775 -7.82 -1.37 17.26
N ASN A 776 -6.84 -2.28 17.30
CA ASN A 776 -6.65 -3.16 18.47
C ASN A 776 -6.20 -2.40 19.73
N ASN A 777 -5.71 -1.15 19.56
CA ASN A 777 -5.36 -0.24 20.64
C ASN A 777 -6.44 0.81 20.94
N SER A 778 -7.63 0.70 20.36
CA SER A 778 -8.75 1.64 20.57
C SER A 778 -9.09 1.85 22.06
N ALA A 779 -9.06 0.79 22.85
CA ALA A 779 -9.26 0.81 24.30
C ALA A 779 -8.20 1.64 25.06
N ASN A 780 -6.97 1.74 24.56
CA ASN A 780 -5.95 2.57 25.19
C ASN A 780 -6.25 4.07 25.00
N PHE A 781 -6.76 4.47 23.83
CA PHE A 781 -7.25 5.84 23.63
C PHE A 781 -8.47 6.14 24.52
N HIS A 782 -9.35 5.16 24.71
CA HIS A 782 -10.44 5.24 25.70
C HIS A 782 -9.91 5.49 27.10
N ASN A 783 -8.95 4.69 27.56
CA ASN A 783 -8.39 4.79 28.89
C ASN A 783 -7.72 6.15 29.13
N LEU A 784 -6.92 6.63 28.17
CA LEU A 784 -6.18 7.89 28.30
C LEU A 784 -7.12 9.10 28.31
N ASN A 785 -8.13 9.14 27.43
CA ASN A 785 -9.08 10.26 27.36
C ASN A 785 -10.06 10.33 28.56
N ASN A 786 -10.27 9.21 29.27
CA ASN A 786 -11.16 9.16 30.44
C ASN A 786 -10.40 9.05 31.77
N ASP A 787 -9.09 9.28 31.76
CA ASP A 787 -8.30 9.17 32.97
C ASP A 787 -8.60 10.31 33.95
N ILE A 788 -8.92 9.95 35.20
CA ILE A 788 -9.32 10.92 36.23
C ILE A 788 -8.15 11.70 36.83
N ILE A 789 -6.90 11.27 36.60
CA ILE A 789 -5.69 11.89 37.15
C ILE A 789 -5.18 13.00 36.23
N ILE A 790 -5.04 12.70 34.93
CA ILE A 790 -4.56 13.65 33.89
C ILE A 790 -5.72 14.40 33.21
N LYS A 791 -6.51 15.15 34.00
CA LYS A 791 -7.79 15.73 33.56
C LYS A 791 -7.72 16.69 32.36
N ASN A 792 -6.57 17.34 32.12
CA ASN A 792 -6.39 18.27 31.01
C ASN A 792 -5.87 17.58 29.74
N PHE A 793 -5.60 16.27 29.78
CA PHE A 793 -5.19 15.50 28.62
C PHE A 793 -6.40 15.09 27.77
N THR A 794 -6.31 15.34 26.47
CA THR A 794 -7.21 14.76 25.47
C THR A 794 -6.48 14.63 24.14
N ILE A 795 -6.54 13.44 23.53
CA ILE A 795 -5.98 13.20 22.19
C ILE A 795 -7.04 13.32 21.09
N SER A 796 -8.32 13.23 21.45
CA SER A 796 -9.43 13.17 20.49
C SER A 796 -9.47 14.27 19.43
N PRO A 797 -9.20 15.56 19.74
CA PRO A 797 -9.21 16.62 18.74
C PRO A 797 -8.15 16.46 17.64
N TYR A 798 -7.10 15.69 17.92
CA TYR A 798 -5.91 15.57 17.07
C TYR A 798 -5.80 14.19 16.41
N LEU A 799 -6.56 13.20 16.90
CA LEU A 799 -6.35 11.80 16.54
C LEU A 799 -6.62 11.51 15.06
N THR A 800 -7.67 12.06 14.46
CA THR A 800 -8.01 11.82 13.04
C THR A 800 -6.92 12.32 12.10
N ASP A 801 -6.45 13.55 12.28
CA ASP A 801 -5.38 14.11 11.47
C ASP A 801 -4.02 13.46 11.78
N ALA A 802 -3.83 12.98 13.01
CA ALA A 802 -2.66 12.17 13.36
C ALA A 802 -2.64 10.82 12.64
N LEU A 803 -3.80 10.14 12.52
CA LEU A 803 -3.94 8.89 11.76
C LEU A 803 -3.60 9.13 10.27
N ASP A 804 -4.13 10.20 9.67
CA ASP A 804 -3.84 10.59 8.28
C ASP A 804 -2.36 10.88 8.08
N THR A 805 -1.76 11.66 9.00
CA THR A 805 -0.33 11.93 8.97
C THR A 805 0.48 10.65 9.11
N THR A 806 0.11 9.74 10.01
CA THR A 806 0.80 8.45 10.17
C THR A 806 0.81 7.65 8.87
N ALA A 807 -0.32 7.59 8.15
CA ALA A 807 -0.40 6.90 6.86
C ALA A 807 0.48 7.59 5.79
N LYS A 808 0.45 8.92 5.69
CA LYS A 808 1.28 9.68 4.75
C LYS A 808 2.78 9.56 5.05
N MET A 809 3.16 9.54 6.32
CA MET A 809 4.57 9.46 6.74
C MET A 809 5.19 8.07 6.54
N LEU A 810 4.37 7.03 6.37
CA LEU A 810 4.82 5.73 5.89
C LEU A 810 5.24 5.77 4.42
N GLU A 811 4.52 6.56 3.61
CA GLU A 811 4.79 6.78 2.19
C GLU A 811 6.00 7.73 2.00
N SER A 812 6.11 8.77 2.82
CA SER A 812 7.13 9.82 2.68
C SER A 812 8.39 9.59 3.54
N GLY A 813 9.51 9.30 2.88
CA GLY A 813 10.87 9.48 3.41
C GLY A 813 11.18 8.76 4.73
N ASN A 814 12.32 9.10 5.33
CA ASN A 814 12.71 8.55 6.61
C ASN A 814 12.23 9.46 7.78
N ARG A 815 12.28 8.97 9.02
CA ARG A 815 11.81 9.72 10.21
C ARG A 815 12.56 11.05 10.41
N ALA A 816 13.84 11.13 10.05
CA ALA A 816 14.63 12.33 10.23
C ALA A 816 14.16 13.45 9.29
N ASP A 817 13.89 13.14 8.02
CA ASP A 817 13.38 14.12 7.05
C ASP A 817 12.04 14.72 7.52
N ASN A 818 11.14 13.86 8.00
CA ASN A 818 9.84 14.27 8.51
C ASN A 818 9.96 15.16 9.75
N PHE A 819 10.89 14.82 10.66
CA PHE A 819 11.14 15.61 11.87
C PHE A 819 11.84 16.95 11.56
N SER A 820 12.75 16.96 10.60
CA SER A 820 13.44 18.18 10.16
C SER A 820 12.45 19.20 9.58
N LYS A 821 11.53 18.75 8.72
CA LYS A 821 10.47 19.61 8.19
C LYS A 821 9.58 20.16 9.31
N LEU A 822 9.15 19.32 10.25
CA LEU A 822 8.34 19.75 11.38
C LEU A 822 9.06 20.75 12.28
N ALA A 823 10.36 20.54 12.54
CA ALA A 823 11.16 21.47 13.33
C ALA A 823 11.20 22.85 12.67
N HIS A 824 11.38 22.90 11.36
CA HIS A 824 11.34 24.14 10.59
C HIS A 824 9.97 24.83 10.64
N ASP A 825 8.90 24.08 10.40
CA ASP A 825 7.52 24.61 10.41
C ASP A 825 7.12 25.12 11.80
N ILE A 826 7.52 24.43 12.87
CA ILE A 826 7.27 24.82 14.27
C ILE A 826 8.09 26.04 14.64
N ASP A 827 9.39 26.07 14.33
CA ASP A 827 10.25 27.22 14.59
C ASP A 827 9.69 28.49 13.92
N TYR A 828 9.29 28.38 12.65
CA TYR A 828 8.65 29.47 11.94
C TYR A 828 7.34 29.90 12.62
N LEU A 829 6.46 28.96 12.98
CA LEU A 829 5.18 29.26 13.62
C LEU A 829 5.38 29.98 14.97
N VAL A 830 6.28 29.47 15.80
CA VAL A 830 6.56 30.02 17.13
C VAL A 830 7.19 31.42 17.04
N ASN A 831 8.14 31.61 16.13
CA ASN A 831 8.85 32.89 15.97
C ASN A 831 8.02 33.94 15.22
N SER A 832 7.08 33.54 14.37
CA SER A 832 6.23 34.45 13.60
C SER A 832 4.93 34.84 14.30
N THR A 833 4.62 34.27 15.47
CA THR A 833 3.41 34.57 16.24
C THR A 833 3.71 35.49 17.44
N ASP A 834 2.79 36.39 17.74
CA ASP A 834 2.89 37.32 18.86
C ASP A 834 2.70 36.63 20.23
N GLU A 835 2.67 37.40 21.32
CA GLU A 835 2.47 36.89 22.68
C GLU A 835 1.12 36.18 22.88
N ASN A 836 0.12 36.48 22.05
CA ASN A 836 -1.19 35.82 22.05
C ASN A 836 -1.22 34.58 21.13
N GLY A 837 -0.07 34.17 20.57
CA GLY A 837 0.00 33.09 19.59
C GLY A 837 -0.68 33.44 18.26
N MET A 838 -0.75 34.74 17.90
CA MET A 838 -1.45 35.21 16.70
C MET A 838 -0.49 35.81 15.67
N ASN A 839 -0.82 35.62 14.39
CA ASN A 839 -0.27 36.37 13.26
C ASN A 839 -1.29 36.38 12.10
N ALA A 840 -0.94 36.97 10.96
CA ALA A 840 -1.85 36.99 9.80
C ALA A 840 -2.21 35.57 9.31
N PHE A 841 -1.26 34.65 9.31
CA PHE A 841 -1.46 33.26 8.91
C PHE A 841 -2.44 32.52 9.85
N ILE A 842 -2.30 32.65 11.17
CA ILE A 842 -3.19 32.04 12.17
C ILE A 842 -4.61 32.62 12.09
N LYS A 843 -4.76 33.91 11.75
CA LYS A 843 -6.09 34.53 11.56
C LYS A 843 -6.85 33.88 10.41
N GLU A 844 -6.15 33.56 9.32
CA GLU A 844 -6.73 32.88 8.15
C GLU A 844 -6.86 31.36 8.36
N ASN A 845 -5.95 30.76 9.14
CA ASN A 845 -5.85 29.33 9.39
C ASN A 845 -6.02 29.03 10.88
N LYS A 846 -7.26 29.13 11.37
CA LYS A 846 -7.59 29.01 12.80
C LYS A 846 -7.19 27.66 13.43
N ASP A 847 -7.04 26.62 12.62
CA ASP A 847 -6.72 25.26 13.07
C ASP A 847 -5.23 24.92 12.93
N ALA A 848 -4.37 25.88 12.60
CA ALA A 848 -2.95 25.63 12.33
C ALA A 848 -2.23 24.95 13.51
N TYR A 849 -2.46 25.40 14.76
CA TYR A 849 -1.87 24.73 15.93
C TYR A 849 -2.37 23.28 16.08
N HIS A 850 -3.67 23.04 15.87
CA HIS A 850 -4.24 21.69 15.93
C HIS A 850 -3.65 20.77 14.85
N SER A 851 -3.41 21.32 13.65
CA SER A 851 -2.72 20.62 12.56
C SER A 851 -1.27 20.26 12.95
N VAL A 852 -0.50 21.20 13.51
CA VAL A 852 0.89 20.94 13.95
C VAL A 852 0.94 19.87 15.04
N ILE A 853 0.06 19.94 16.04
CA ILE A 853 -0.06 18.92 17.11
C ILE A 853 -0.37 17.55 16.49
N SER A 854 -1.32 17.49 15.55
CA SER A 854 -1.67 16.25 14.85
C SER A 854 -0.50 15.68 14.04
N GLN A 855 0.29 16.54 13.40
CA GLN A 855 1.46 16.11 12.64
C GLN A 855 2.58 15.58 13.55
N LEU A 856 2.80 16.20 14.71
CA LEU A 856 3.75 15.73 15.73
C LEU A 856 3.35 14.33 16.26
N LEU A 857 2.07 14.13 16.56
CA LEU A 857 1.52 12.84 16.97
C LEU A 857 1.69 11.79 15.86
N GLY A 858 1.20 12.10 14.65
CA GLY A 858 1.22 11.19 13.52
C GLY A 858 2.62 10.75 13.13
N SER A 859 3.58 11.68 13.17
CA SER A 859 5.00 11.40 12.90
C SER A 859 5.65 10.58 14.02
N SER A 860 5.21 10.74 15.27
CA SER A 860 5.64 9.91 16.39
C SER A 860 5.10 8.47 16.27
N PHE A 861 3.87 8.30 15.78
CA PHE A 861 3.24 6.99 15.61
C PHE A 861 3.77 6.21 14.39
N ALA A 862 4.11 6.89 13.30
CA ALA A 862 4.54 6.27 12.04
C ALA A 862 5.71 5.30 12.19
N ARG A 863 6.58 5.50 13.19
CA ARG A 863 7.71 4.61 13.45
C ARG A 863 7.27 3.18 13.81
N PHE A 864 6.15 3.02 14.52
CA PHE A 864 5.72 1.70 15.01
C PHE A 864 5.30 0.78 13.88
N LEU A 865 4.78 1.35 12.79
CA LEU A 865 4.41 0.61 11.58
C LEU A 865 5.61 0.05 10.82
N ARG A 866 6.83 0.49 11.17
CA ARG A 866 8.09 -0.05 10.64
C ARG A 866 8.72 -1.12 11.53
N LEU A 867 8.14 -1.39 12.71
CA LEU A 867 8.63 -2.39 13.66
C LEU A 867 7.98 -3.75 13.42
N GLU A 868 8.62 -4.81 13.93
CA GLU A 868 7.96 -6.11 14.03
C GLU A 868 6.81 -6.06 15.04
N ASN A 869 5.66 -6.60 14.64
CA ASN A 869 4.41 -6.56 15.40
C ASN A 869 4.00 -5.14 15.88
N PRO A 870 3.63 -4.23 14.95
CA PRO A 870 3.30 -2.83 15.25
C PRO A 870 2.26 -2.65 16.36
N SER A 871 1.21 -3.48 16.36
CA SER A 871 0.12 -3.43 17.35
C SER A 871 0.61 -3.65 18.78
N ALA A 872 1.51 -4.62 19.00
CA ALA A 872 2.07 -4.91 20.32
C ALA A 872 3.07 -3.84 20.79
N GLN A 873 3.91 -3.34 19.88
CA GLN A 873 4.85 -2.26 20.20
C GLN A 873 4.12 -0.96 20.55
N PHE A 874 3.06 -0.65 19.82
CA PHE A 874 2.23 0.52 20.08
C PHE A 874 1.42 0.37 21.37
N TYR A 875 0.93 -0.84 21.67
CA TYR A 875 0.29 -1.18 22.94
C TYR A 875 1.21 -0.89 24.13
N GLU A 876 2.43 -1.41 24.12
CA GLU A 876 3.42 -1.18 25.19
C GLU A 876 3.72 0.31 25.40
N PHE A 877 3.76 1.09 24.31
CA PHE A 877 3.92 2.53 24.36
C PHE A 877 2.72 3.21 25.03
N LEU A 878 1.49 2.88 24.62
CA LEU A 878 0.29 3.54 25.15
C LEU A 878 0.02 3.19 26.61
N VAL A 879 0.25 1.94 27.03
CA VAL A 879 0.06 1.51 28.42
C VAL A 879 0.96 2.30 29.38
N LYS A 880 2.18 2.61 28.96
CA LYS A 880 3.15 3.37 29.77
C LYS A 880 2.98 4.90 29.66
N ALA A 881 2.12 5.38 28.77
CA ALA A 881 2.05 6.81 28.45
C ALA A 881 1.71 7.67 29.66
N LYS A 882 0.73 7.25 30.49
CA LYS A 882 0.35 8.01 31.69
C LYS A 882 1.53 8.18 32.66
N ASP A 883 2.16 7.08 33.04
CA ASP A 883 3.25 7.09 34.01
C ASP A 883 4.44 7.89 33.46
N ARG A 884 4.75 7.73 32.18
CA ARG A 884 5.83 8.48 31.52
C ARG A 884 5.55 9.98 31.40
N MET A 885 4.31 10.38 31.15
CA MET A 885 3.95 11.80 31.18
C MET A 885 4.11 12.40 32.58
N ILE A 886 3.74 11.66 33.63
CA ILE A 886 3.91 12.09 35.02
C ILE A 886 5.40 12.20 35.38
N GLU A 887 6.22 11.21 35.00
CA GLU A 887 7.67 11.25 35.18
C GLU A 887 8.31 12.43 34.45
N ASN A 888 7.92 12.66 33.18
CA ASN A 888 8.48 13.73 32.34
C ASN A 888 8.05 15.13 32.76
N ALA A 889 6.93 15.25 33.47
CA ALA A 889 6.43 16.50 34.05
C ALA A 889 7.20 16.91 35.32
N ALA A 890 7.90 15.97 35.96
CA ALA A 890 8.71 16.19 37.14
C ALA A 890 10.19 16.36 36.76
N ASP A 891 10.62 17.59 36.43
CA ASP A 891 12.03 17.86 36.17
C ASP A 891 12.77 18.10 37.49
N ILE A 892 13.42 17.03 37.96
CA ILE A 892 14.21 16.99 39.18
C ILE A 892 15.48 17.86 39.10
N PHE A 893 15.95 18.19 37.89
CA PHE A 893 17.20 18.92 37.66
C PHE A 893 17.00 20.44 37.56
N THR A 894 15.84 20.90 37.07
CA THR A 894 15.50 22.32 37.02
C THR A 894 14.67 22.80 38.21
N GLY A 895 14.21 21.89 39.08
CA GLY A 895 13.41 22.22 40.25
C GLY A 895 12.00 22.73 39.90
N THR A 896 11.58 22.55 38.65
CA THR A 896 10.26 22.92 38.17
C THR A 896 9.46 21.64 37.91
N SER A 897 8.29 21.52 38.55
CA SER A 897 7.37 20.39 38.32
C SER A 897 6.06 20.91 37.77
N LYS A 898 5.67 20.46 36.58
CA LYS A 898 4.33 20.70 36.06
C LYS A 898 3.34 19.89 36.92
N PRO A 899 2.35 20.51 37.59
CA PRO A 899 1.36 19.78 38.37
C PRO A 899 0.65 18.71 37.53
N ILE A 900 0.35 17.56 38.12
CA ILE A 900 -0.27 16.42 37.42
C ILE A 900 -1.56 16.83 36.67
N HIS A 901 -2.36 17.73 37.25
CA HIS A 901 -3.58 18.20 36.63
C HIS A 901 -3.35 19.12 35.40
N GLN A 902 -2.14 19.63 35.20
CA GLN A 902 -1.74 20.43 34.03
C GLN A 902 -1.15 19.58 32.90
N ILE A 903 -0.89 18.29 33.13
CA ILE A 903 -0.42 17.36 32.09
C ILE A 903 -1.42 17.37 30.92
N ASN A 904 -0.90 17.51 29.71
CA ASN A 904 -1.69 17.71 28.49
C ASN A 904 -1.06 16.99 27.27
N ILE A 905 -1.55 17.30 26.07
CA ILE A 905 -1.14 16.63 24.83
C ILE A 905 0.35 16.81 24.49
N PHE A 906 0.98 17.92 24.91
CA PHE A 906 2.40 18.17 24.64
C PHE A 906 3.31 17.23 25.43
N ASP A 907 2.91 16.85 26.66
CA ASP A 907 3.65 15.87 27.46
C ASP A 907 3.61 14.47 26.80
N PHE A 908 2.48 14.13 26.18
CA PHE A 908 2.33 12.90 25.41
C PHE A 908 3.18 12.92 24.12
N ILE A 909 3.22 14.07 23.42
CA ILE A 909 4.08 14.25 22.24
C ILE A 909 5.55 14.14 22.63
N LYS A 910 5.97 14.78 23.72
CA LYS A 910 7.34 14.68 24.27
C LYS A 910 7.71 13.21 24.49
N TYR A 911 6.86 12.46 25.19
CA TYR A 911 7.05 11.02 25.37
C TYR A 911 7.09 10.25 24.03
N GLY A 912 6.24 10.62 23.07
CA GLY A 912 6.22 10.07 21.72
C GLY A 912 7.54 10.27 20.96
N ILE A 913 8.16 11.44 21.07
CA ILE A 913 9.44 11.75 20.43
C ILE A 913 10.59 11.00 21.12
N GLU A 914 10.66 11.08 22.46
CA GLU A 914 11.73 10.51 23.31
C GLU A 914 11.78 8.99 23.30
N SER A 915 10.64 8.33 23.17
CA SER A 915 10.57 6.87 23.13
C SER A 915 11.18 6.26 21.86
N GLY A 916 11.67 7.08 20.93
CA GLY A 916 12.33 6.66 19.69
C GLY A 916 13.83 6.89 19.74
N LYS A 917 14.55 6.49 18.68
CA LYS A 917 15.98 6.77 18.59
C LYS A 917 16.23 8.29 18.57
N SER A 918 17.10 8.76 19.45
CA SER A 918 17.52 10.17 19.51
C SER A 918 18.31 10.55 18.25
N SER A 919 17.99 11.72 17.69
CA SER A 919 18.67 12.34 16.55
C SER A 919 18.88 13.84 16.80
N LYS A 920 19.44 14.55 15.83
CA LYS A 920 19.54 16.02 15.88
C LYS A 920 18.14 16.62 15.81
N GLU A 921 17.35 16.18 14.84
CA GLU A 921 16.00 16.66 14.54
C GLU A 921 15.03 16.37 15.69
N SER A 922 15.14 15.19 16.34
CA SER A 922 14.32 14.90 17.51
C SER A 922 14.63 15.81 18.70
N ARG A 923 15.89 16.23 18.87
CA ARG A 923 16.27 17.17 19.93
C ARG A 923 15.78 18.58 19.63
N GLU A 924 15.92 19.03 18.39
CA GLU A 924 15.37 20.32 17.95
C GLU A 924 13.85 20.40 18.18
N LEU A 925 13.10 19.35 17.87
CA LEU A 925 11.67 19.29 18.18
C LEU A 925 11.38 19.35 19.69
N LEU A 926 12.17 18.64 20.52
CA LEU A 926 12.03 18.67 21.97
C LEU A 926 12.34 20.05 22.56
N ASP A 927 13.31 20.77 21.99
CA ASP A 927 13.69 22.11 22.41
C ASP A 927 12.61 23.14 22.04
N LEU A 928 11.90 22.95 20.91
CA LEU A 928 10.82 23.83 20.46
C LEU A 928 9.48 23.58 21.16
N LEU A 929 9.24 22.35 21.65
CA LEU A 929 7.96 21.93 22.25
C LEU A 929 7.45 22.85 23.38
N PRO A 930 8.27 23.29 24.35
CA PRO A 930 7.81 24.16 25.43
C PRO A 930 7.27 25.52 24.95
N GLU A 931 7.95 26.15 23.98
CA GLU A 931 7.48 27.44 23.45
C GLU A 931 6.26 27.25 22.55
N LEU A 932 6.18 26.15 21.80
CA LEU A 932 4.97 25.79 21.05
C LEU A 932 3.76 25.61 21.98
N GLU A 933 3.93 24.89 23.09
CA GLU A 933 2.88 24.71 24.10
C GLU A 933 2.41 26.05 24.66
N LYS A 934 3.35 26.94 25.00
CA LYS A 934 3.05 28.28 25.50
C LYS A 934 2.26 29.11 24.50
N LYS A 935 2.68 29.14 23.23
CA LYS A 935 1.98 29.86 22.15
C LYS A 935 0.58 29.30 21.89
N PHE A 936 0.44 27.97 21.90
CA PHE A 936 -0.85 27.31 21.78
C PHE A 936 -1.80 27.68 22.92
N ASN A 937 -1.33 27.65 24.17
CA ASN A 937 -2.15 28.00 25.32
C ASN A 937 -2.60 29.48 25.27
N ALA A 938 -1.70 30.39 24.89
CA ALA A 938 -2.03 31.80 24.70
C ALA A 938 -3.09 31.99 23.60
N HIS A 939 -2.96 31.26 22.48
CA HIS A 939 -3.96 31.26 21.41
C HIS A 939 -5.33 30.78 21.88
N GLU A 940 -5.39 29.66 22.60
CA GLU A 940 -6.62 29.11 23.16
C GLU A 940 -7.30 30.07 24.15
N GLU A 941 -6.51 30.75 24.99
CA GLU A 941 -7.01 31.79 25.90
C GLU A 941 -7.55 33.00 25.14
N PHE A 942 -6.83 33.48 24.12
CA PHE A 942 -7.26 34.60 23.28
C PHE A 942 -8.57 34.29 22.53
N VAL A 943 -8.71 33.09 21.98
CA VAL A 943 -9.93 32.64 21.31
C VAL A 943 -11.10 32.50 22.29
N LYS A 944 -10.86 32.03 23.51
CA LYS A 944 -11.88 31.96 24.57
C LYS A 944 -12.29 33.35 25.08
N GLY A 945 -11.33 34.26 25.20
CA GLY A 945 -11.54 35.66 25.61
C GLY A 945 -12.42 36.44 24.64
N ASN A 946 -12.28 36.19 23.34
CA ASN A 946 -13.08 36.84 22.28
C ASN A 946 -14.48 36.20 22.07
N LYS A 947 -14.78 35.07 22.72
CA LYS A 947 -16.10 34.41 22.67
C LYS A 947 -17.00 34.79 23.85
N LYS A 948 -16.47 35.48 24.85
CA LYS A 948 -17.23 36.16 25.91
C LYS A 948 -17.53 37.59 25.47
#